data_AF-A0A380MR31-F1
#
_entry.id   AF-A0A380MR31-F1
#
_cell.length_a   1.000
_cell.length_b   1.000
_cell.length_c   1.000
_cell.angle_alpha   90.00
_cell.angle_beta   90.00
_cell.angle_gamma   90.00
#
_symmetry.space_group_name_H-M   'P 1'
#
loop_
_entity.id
_entity.type
_entity.pdbx_description
1 polymer ?
#
loop_
_entity_poly.entity_id
_entity_poly.type
_entity_poly.pdbx_seq_one_letter_code
_entity_poly.pdbx_strand_id
1 'polypeptide(L)'
;MSDTIPEKIGQFYLGRESYPANGTPVLFNAADLTTHAIIIGMTGSGKTGLGISLLEEAALDNIPVIAIDPKGDLGNLALNFPDLASDNFLPYADTTALNQNQQTPENWATATAEKWKTGILESGQSLERMQLLKAGNPVRLYTPGSTTGYPLALIGDFAPPEPNIREQSEAYAAYLDGTASALLALLKQENNTLDPQHIFLTHLFKHSWDQGQTLTLADLIAQIQNPPFQKIGILPVAQVFPDKNRVALALALNNLLAAPSFTHWRTGNLLETETLLYDAQRRPQTSVLNIAHLSDNERMYFVTLLLTNLINWMRRQPGTSTLRAILYMDEIAGYLPPNANPASKAPFLQLLKQARAFGIGLVLSSQNPIDLDYKALSNAGTWFIGRLQTAQDRARVTEGLLSAGENGITKNELDQWFDQLGKRQFLLHDIHRPEPIIFHTRWAMSYLAGPLNRAQISALTATNKTHTPAAPTEPTTNNRPAILPTGIQTYYLPTTQNSEQAIHYFPTLLGIATLYYQDNKAGVRTEREILLSAAIDSDNVDWKTAEALAQNTDQLQTRPQQPAYYHEAPIAIQKPKNWQNWEKTLKTALRQSASIDIYYAPDLKQYSEPGETETAFRNRLATTAREQRDAQTMTLRQKYTTKQISLNKQLLTAEQALNRENKQASSSLLDAGIAIGGALLGAFTGRKVLSQTNIQRAASAAKKVGQISKERQDSAAAQAKYELIQSQIQQLEEQLKAELSELQQRYQPENLTLETKTIDAKASDIEIKTVALLYRSLS
;
A
#
# COMPACT_ATOMS: atom_id res chain seq x y z
N MET A 1 2.79 -35.48 -4.48
CA MET A 1 3.37 -34.33 -3.76
C MET A 1 2.55 -33.12 -4.18
N SER A 2 1.88 -32.43 -3.26
CA SER A 2 0.93 -31.37 -3.60
C SER A 2 1.65 -30.20 -4.28
N ASP A 3 1.30 -29.93 -5.54
CA ASP A 3 1.80 -28.80 -6.35
C ASP A 3 1.30 -27.42 -5.87
N THR A 4 0.70 -27.36 -4.68
CA THR A 4 0.10 -26.17 -4.10
C THR A 4 1.16 -25.26 -3.46
N ILE A 5 1.16 -23.99 -3.86
CA ILE A 5 2.02 -22.95 -3.27
C ILE A 5 1.66 -22.82 -1.79
N PRO A 6 2.63 -22.84 -0.87
CA PRO A 6 2.36 -22.54 0.53
C PRO A 6 2.06 -21.04 0.68
N GLU A 7 0.78 -20.67 0.74
CA GLU A 7 0.35 -19.29 1.02
C GLU A 7 0.88 -18.87 2.41
N LYS A 8 1.72 -17.84 2.42
CA LYS A 8 2.34 -17.30 3.62
C LYS A 8 2.39 -15.79 3.49
N ILE A 9 1.62 -15.08 4.33
CA ILE A 9 1.66 -13.61 4.33
C ILE A 9 3.08 -13.12 4.60
N GLY A 10 3.51 -12.08 3.90
CA GLY A 10 4.86 -11.55 3.92
C GLY A 10 5.82 -12.34 3.02
N GLN A 11 5.34 -13.33 2.26
CA GLN A 11 6.14 -14.06 1.27
C GLN A 11 5.51 -13.98 -0.12
N PHE A 12 6.15 -13.24 -1.00
CA PHE A 12 5.74 -13.04 -2.38
C PHE A 12 6.15 -14.25 -3.23
N TYR A 13 5.16 -14.93 -3.82
CA TYR A 13 5.43 -15.96 -4.80
C TYR A 13 5.80 -15.33 -6.14
N LEU A 14 7.07 -15.44 -6.54
CA LEU A 14 7.57 -14.81 -7.77
C LEU A 14 7.70 -15.78 -8.95
N GLY A 15 7.65 -17.09 -8.71
CA GLY A 15 7.88 -18.10 -9.73
C GLY A 15 8.55 -19.36 -9.21
N ARG A 16 9.22 -20.11 -10.09
CA ARG A 16 9.90 -21.36 -9.73
C ARG A 16 11.38 -21.29 -10.10
N GLU A 17 12.22 -21.77 -9.20
CA GLU A 17 13.66 -21.87 -9.39
C GLU A 17 13.98 -22.73 -10.62
N SER A 18 14.96 -22.30 -11.40
CA SER A 18 15.65 -23.10 -12.40
C SER A 18 17.06 -23.48 -11.94
N TYR A 19 17.64 -22.73 -10.99
CA TYR A 19 18.93 -22.97 -10.36
C TYR A 19 18.93 -22.46 -8.90
N PRO A 20 19.50 -23.21 -7.93
CA PRO A 20 20.19 -24.51 -8.10
C PRO A 20 19.24 -25.72 -8.17
N ALA A 21 18.01 -25.59 -7.66
CA ALA A 21 17.04 -26.67 -7.57
C ALA A 21 15.82 -26.40 -8.47
N ASN A 22 15.72 -27.09 -9.60
CA ASN A 22 14.66 -26.86 -10.57
C ASN A 22 13.26 -27.18 -10.00
N GLY A 23 12.32 -26.25 -10.14
CA GLY A 23 10.91 -26.43 -9.80
C GLY A 23 10.49 -25.95 -8.40
N THR A 24 11.42 -25.55 -7.53
CA THR A 24 11.11 -25.06 -6.18
C THR A 24 10.41 -23.70 -6.23
N PRO A 25 9.29 -23.46 -5.51
CA PRO A 25 8.66 -22.15 -5.44
C PRO A 25 9.57 -21.07 -4.84
N VAL A 26 9.75 -19.96 -5.56
CA VAL A 26 10.47 -18.78 -5.08
C VAL A 26 9.52 -17.94 -4.22
N LEU A 27 9.68 -18.08 -2.92
CA LEU A 27 9.01 -17.27 -1.90
C LEU A 27 9.97 -16.17 -1.45
N PHE A 28 9.76 -14.98 -1.99
CA PHE A 28 10.54 -13.78 -1.70
C PHE A 28 9.97 -13.07 -0.46
N ASN A 29 10.81 -12.74 0.52
CA ASN A 29 10.32 -12.12 1.76
C ASN A 29 10.05 -10.64 1.53
N ALA A 30 8.80 -10.20 1.74
CA ALA A 30 8.39 -8.82 1.50
C ALA A 30 9.19 -7.82 2.34
N ALA A 31 9.60 -8.20 3.57
CA ALA A 31 10.42 -7.34 4.43
C ALA A 31 11.78 -6.98 3.81
N ASP A 32 12.31 -7.80 2.88
CA ASP A 32 13.60 -7.55 2.23
C ASP A 32 13.52 -6.30 1.31
N LEU A 33 12.30 -5.93 0.85
CA LEU A 33 12.05 -4.68 0.11
C LEU A 33 12.26 -3.41 0.94
N THR A 34 12.35 -3.50 2.27
CA THR A 34 12.78 -2.35 3.09
C THR A 34 14.18 -1.89 2.73
N THR A 35 14.97 -2.76 2.09
CA THR A 35 16.31 -2.44 1.56
C THR A 35 16.31 -2.11 0.08
N HIS A 36 15.12 -1.90 -0.49
CA HIS A 36 14.90 -1.56 -1.89
C HIS A 36 15.28 -2.70 -2.86
N ALA A 37 14.67 -2.67 -4.04
CA ALA A 37 14.91 -3.62 -5.10
C ALA A 37 15.13 -2.94 -6.44
N ILE A 38 15.97 -3.55 -7.27
CA ILE A 38 16.25 -3.12 -8.63
C ILE A 38 15.91 -4.23 -9.61
N ILE A 39 15.19 -3.90 -10.68
CA ILE A 39 14.85 -4.82 -11.77
C ILE A 39 15.54 -4.36 -13.05
N ILE A 40 16.56 -5.09 -13.49
CA ILE A 40 17.36 -4.78 -14.70
C ILE A 40 17.13 -5.85 -15.77
N GLY A 41 17.15 -5.45 -17.03
CA GLY A 41 17.12 -6.38 -18.16
C GLY A 41 16.67 -5.71 -19.45
N MET A 42 17.06 -6.25 -20.60
CA MET A 42 16.70 -5.69 -21.90
C MET A 42 15.17 -5.65 -22.16
N THR A 43 14.73 -4.92 -23.18
CA THR A 43 13.33 -5.02 -23.65
C THR A 43 12.96 -6.47 -24.00
N GLY A 44 11.77 -6.91 -23.58
CA GLY A 44 11.28 -8.27 -23.81
C GLY A 44 11.81 -9.33 -22.84
N SER A 45 12.71 -8.99 -21.91
CA SER A 45 13.21 -9.93 -20.87
C SER A 45 12.14 -10.34 -19.85
N GLY A 46 11.09 -9.54 -19.68
CA GLY A 46 9.98 -9.81 -18.77
C GLY A 46 9.89 -8.90 -17.54
N LYS A 47 10.69 -7.83 -17.46
CA LYS A 47 10.73 -6.91 -16.28
C LYS A 47 9.36 -6.46 -15.81
N THR A 48 8.54 -5.92 -16.71
CA THR A 48 7.20 -5.42 -16.37
C THR A 48 6.29 -6.55 -15.89
N GLY A 49 6.42 -7.77 -16.43
CA GLY A 49 5.69 -8.95 -15.93
C GLY A 49 6.12 -9.38 -14.53
N LEU A 50 7.43 -9.33 -14.23
CA LEU A 50 7.95 -9.55 -12.87
C LEU A 50 7.46 -8.46 -11.91
N GLY A 51 7.50 -7.19 -12.31
CA GLY A 51 7.00 -6.06 -11.55
C GLY A 51 5.52 -6.21 -11.22
N ILE A 52 4.69 -6.50 -12.22
CA ILE A 52 3.25 -6.78 -12.03
C ILE A 52 3.04 -7.96 -11.08
N SER A 53 3.79 -9.06 -11.24
CA SER A 53 3.69 -10.21 -10.34
C SER A 53 4.03 -9.83 -8.89
N LEU A 54 5.08 -9.03 -8.67
CA LEU A 54 5.44 -8.52 -7.35
C LEU A 54 4.34 -7.62 -6.76
N LEU A 55 3.75 -6.74 -7.57
CA LEU A 55 2.68 -5.83 -7.13
C LEU A 55 1.36 -6.57 -6.85
N GLU A 56 1.08 -7.67 -7.54
CA GLU A 56 -0.04 -8.56 -7.22
C GLU A 56 0.14 -9.23 -5.84
N GLU A 57 1.35 -9.69 -5.51
CA GLU A 57 1.63 -10.25 -4.18
C GLU A 57 1.51 -9.17 -3.10
N ALA A 58 1.96 -7.94 -3.38
CA ALA A 58 1.75 -6.81 -2.48
C ALA A 58 0.25 -6.52 -2.26
N ALA A 59 -0.57 -6.62 -3.32
CA ALA A 59 -2.02 -6.44 -3.22
C ALA A 59 -2.71 -7.56 -2.41
N LEU A 60 -2.27 -8.81 -2.55
CA LEU A 60 -2.74 -9.95 -1.74
C LEU A 60 -2.39 -9.76 -0.25
N ASP A 61 -1.20 -9.25 0.04
CA ASP A 61 -0.74 -8.96 1.40
C ASP A 61 -1.25 -7.63 1.97
N ASN A 62 -2.11 -6.94 1.23
CA ASN A 62 -2.67 -5.63 1.56
C ASN A 62 -1.60 -4.55 1.80
N ILE A 63 -0.46 -4.62 1.10
CA ILE A 63 0.63 -3.64 1.17
C ILE A 63 0.34 -2.52 0.16
N PRO A 64 0.14 -1.27 0.61
CA PRO A 64 -0.21 -0.17 -0.29
C PRO A 64 0.94 0.15 -1.25
N VAL A 65 0.58 0.53 -2.48
CA VAL A 65 1.53 0.73 -3.58
C VAL A 65 1.26 2.07 -4.25
N ILE A 66 2.34 2.82 -4.52
CA ILE A 66 2.36 3.89 -5.54
C ILE A 66 3.23 3.39 -6.69
N ALA A 67 2.64 3.19 -7.86
CA ALA A 67 3.32 2.69 -9.05
C ALA A 67 3.37 3.76 -10.15
N ILE A 68 4.56 4.24 -10.49
CA ILE A 68 4.78 5.24 -11.55
C ILE A 68 4.94 4.51 -12.89
N ASP A 69 4.09 4.86 -13.85
CA ASP A 69 3.99 4.16 -15.14
C ASP A 69 4.20 5.12 -16.33
N PRO A 70 5.47 5.31 -16.76
CA PRO A 70 5.78 6.12 -17.93
C PRO A 70 5.48 5.43 -19.27
N LYS A 71 5.25 4.11 -19.29
CA LYS A 71 5.01 3.33 -20.52
C LYS A 71 3.52 3.01 -20.76
N GLY A 72 2.72 3.00 -19.70
CA GLY A 72 1.28 2.71 -19.73
C GLY A 72 0.94 1.23 -19.52
N ASP A 73 1.92 0.38 -19.19
CA ASP A 73 1.76 -1.07 -19.05
C ASP A 73 1.26 -1.49 -17.65
N LEU A 74 1.50 -0.70 -16.60
CA LEU A 74 1.10 -1.06 -15.23
C LEU A 74 -0.41 -0.93 -15.04
N GLY A 75 -1.11 -0.24 -15.95
CA GLY A 75 -2.57 -0.25 -16.03
C GLY A 75 -3.17 -1.66 -16.10
N ASN A 76 -2.39 -2.64 -16.59
CA ASN A 76 -2.77 -4.04 -16.64
C ASN A 76 -3.10 -4.65 -15.27
N LEU A 77 -2.62 -4.09 -14.16
CA LEU A 77 -3.02 -4.53 -12.80
C LEU A 77 -4.54 -4.43 -12.57
N ALA A 78 -5.25 -3.56 -13.29
CA ALA A 78 -6.70 -3.47 -13.23
C ALA A 78 -7.42 -4.61 -13.97
N LEU A 79 -6.70 -5.40 -14.77
CA LEU A 79 -7.22 -6.47 -15.63
C LEU A 79 -7.20 -7.85 -14.95
N ASN A 80 -7.64 -7.91 -13.70
CA ASN A 80 -7.88 -9.17 -13.01
C ASN A 80 -9.30 -9.69 -13.33
N PHE A 81 -9.36 -10.85 -13.98
CA PHE A 81 -10.60 -11.53 -14.40
C PHE A 81 -10.73 -12.89 -13.69
N PRO A 82 -11.31 -12.96 -12.48
CA PRO A 82 -11.34 -14.20 -11.69
C PRO A 82 -12.03 -15.37 -12.38
N ASP A 83 -13.11 -15.11 -13.11
CA ASP A 83 -13.88 -16.14 -13.82
C ASP A 83 -13.25 -16.50 -15.18
N LEU A 84 -12.23 -15.75 -15.61
CA LEU A 84 -11.53 -15.91 -16.90
C LEU A 84 -12.49 -15.99 -18.11
N ALA A 85 -13.66 -15.34 -18.03
CA ALA A 85 -14.60 -15.32 -19.14
C ALA A 85 -14.00 -14.63 -20.38
N SER A 86 -14.23 -15.20 -21.57
CA SER A 86 -13.74 -14.68 -22.85
C SER A 86 -14.09 -13.20 -23.06
N ASP A 87 -15.29 -12.80 -22.67
CA ASP A 87 -15.81 -11.45 -22.90
C ASP A 87 -14.98 -10.36 -22.22
N ASN A 88 -14.28 -10.71 -21.12
CA ASN A 88 -13.38 -9.78 -20.44
C ASN A 88 -12.12 -9.46 -21.24
N PHE A 89 -11.68 -10.36 -22.13
CA PHE A 89 -10.50 -10.17 -22.96
C PHE A 89 -10.81 -9.40 -24.25
N LEU A 90 -12.04 -9.51 -24.75
CA LEU A 90 -12.48 -8.95 -26.03
C LEU A 90 -12.14 -7.45 -26.22
N PRO A 91 -12.28 -6.55 -25.21
CA PRO A 91 -11.96 -5.13 -25.36
C PRO A 91 -10.47 -4.82 -25.60
N TYR A 92 -9.60 -5.81 -25.43
CA TYR A 92 -8.15 -5.70 -25.54
C TYR A 92 -7.59 -6.36 -26.81
N ALA A 93 -8.47 -6.83 -27.69
CA ALA A 93 -8.06 -7.43 -28.95
C ALA A 93 -7.47 -6.39 -29.92
N ASP A 94 -6.24 -6.60 -30.37
CA ASP A 94 -5.63 -5.77 -31.42
C ASP A 94 -6.18 -6.17 -32.79
N THR A 95 -7.05 -5.33 -33.34
CA THR A 95 -7.66 -5.52 -34.66
C THR A 95 -6.63 -5.72 -35.78
N THR A 96 -5.45 -5.11 -35.67
CA THR A 96 -4.39 -5.23 -36.67
C THR A 96 -3.79 -6.63 -36.65
N ALA A 97 -3.46 -7.13 -35.46
CA ALA A 97 -2.92 -8.47 -35.26
C ALA A 97 -3.95 -9.56 -35.62
N LEU A 98 -5.23 -9.33 -35.31
CA LEU A 98 -6.32 -10.25 -35.69
C LEU A 98 -6.45 -10.39 -37.20
N ASN A 99 -6.41 -9.27 -37.93
CA ASN A 99 -6.49 -9.28 -39.39
C ASN A 99 -5.29 -9.98 -40.04
N GLN A 100 -4.08 -9.79 -39.50
CA GLN A 100 -2.87 -10.46 -39.98
C GLN A 100 -2.94 -11.98 -39.77
N ASN A 101 -3.49 -12.42 -38.63
CA ASN A 101 -3.62 -13.84 -38.30
C ASN A 101 -4.93 -14.48 -38.77
N GLN A 102 -5.78 -13.72 -39.49
CA GLN A 102 -7.10 -14.15 -39.97
C GLN A 102 -8.00 -14.75 -38.86
N GLN A 103 -7.93 -14.17 -37.66
CA GLN A 103 -8.65 -14.64 -36.48
C GLN A 103 -9.78 -13.68 -36.11
N THR A 104 -10.97 -14.20 -35.76
CA THR A 104 -12.06 -13.36 -35.26
C THR A 104 -11.80 -12.92 -33.82
N PRO A 105 -12.28 -11.74 -33.39
CA PRO A 105 -12.13 -11.26 -32.01
C PRO A 105 -12.61 -12.26 -30.96
N GLU A 106 -13.74 -12.93 -31.18
CA GLU A 106 -14.36 -13.87 -30.25
C GLU A 106 -13.53 -15.15 -30.08
N ASN A 107 -12.99 -15.67 -31.20
CA ASN A 107 -12.11 -16.84 -31.17
C ASN A 107 -10.78 -16.51 -30.50
N TRP A 108 -10.26 -15.31 -30.73
CA TRP A 108 -9.05 -14.83 -30.04
C TRP A 108 -9.28 -14.65 -28.54
N ALA A 109 -10.42 -14.09 -28.14
CA ALA A 109 -10.75 -13.88 -26.73
C ALA A 109 -10.90 -15.22 -25.99
N THR A 110 -11.56 -16.20 -26.60
CA THR A 110 -11.69 -17.57 -26.08
C THR A 110 -10.32 -18.26 -25.95
N ALA A 111 -9.50 -18.20 -26.99
CA ALA A 111 -8.16 -18.78 -26.96
C ALA A 111 -7.26 -18.09 -25.92
N THR A 112 -7.41 -16.78 -25.74
CA THR A 112 -6.64 -15.99 -24.77
C THR A 112 -7.05 -16.33 -23.34
N ALA A 113 -8.36 -16.46 -23.08
CA ALA A 113 -8.89 -16.92 -21.80
C ALA A 113 -8.34 -18.30 -21.40
N GLU A 114 -8.39 -19.28 -22.31
CA GLU A 114 -7.85 -20.63 -22.06
C GLU A 114 -6.33 -20.62 -21.88
N LYS A 115 -5.60 -19.82 -22.65
CA LYS A 115 -4.16 -19.63 -22.48
C LYS A 115 -3.83 -19.06 -21.11
N TRP A 116 -4.58 -18.05 -20.65
CA TRP A 116 -4.35 -17.44 -19.34
C TRP A 116 -4.66 -18.42 -18.21
N LYS A 117 -5.78 -19.14 -18.31
CA LYS A 117 -6.17 -20.20 -17.39
C LYS A 117 -5.08 -21.26 -17.26
N THR A 118 -4.61 -21.76 -18.38
CA THR A 118 -3.53 -22.76 -18.44
C THR A 118 -2.26 -22.23 -17.79
N GLY A 119 -1.83 -21.01 -18.13
CA GLY A 119 -0.63 -20.39 -17.55
C GLY A 119 -0.71 -20.19 -16.04
N ILE A 120 -1.87 -19.77 -15.51
CA ILE A 120 -2.10 -19.64 -14.07
C ILE A 120 -1.95 -21.00 -13.38
N LEU A 121 -2.64 -22.03 -13.87
CA LEU A 121 -2.62 -23.38 -13.28
C LEU A 121 -1.24 -24.03 -13.35
N GLU A 122 -0.56 -23.96 -14.51
CA GLU A 122 0.80 -24.50 -14.69
C GLU A 122 1.84 -23.78 -13.81
N SER A 123 1.59 -22.50 -13.48
CA SER A 123 2.43 -21.76 -12.53
C SER A 123 2.16 -22.11 -11.06
N GLY A 124 1.32 -23.10 -10.77
CA GLY A 124 0.98 -23.57 -9.42
C GLY A 124 -0.07 -22.72 -8.70
N GLN A 125 -0.71 -21.77 -9.39
CA GLN A 125 -1.72 -20.87 -8.82
C GLN A 125 -3.14 -21.40 -9.05
N SER A 126 -4.10 -20.88 -8.29
CA SER A 126 -5.51 -21.29 -8.35
C SER A 126 -6.45 -20.15 -8.76
N LEU A 127 -7.67 -20.49 -9.19
CA LEU A 127 -8.72 -19.49 -9.45
C LEU A 127 -9.20 -18.83 -8.15
N GLU A 128 -9.12 -19.53 -7.02
CA GLU A 128 -9.37 -18.95 -5.69
C GLU A 128 -8.38 -17.81 -5.40
N ARG A 129 -7.10 -17.97 -5.76
CA ARG A 129 -6.08 -16.92 -5.63
C ARG A 129 -6.42 -15.67 -6.47
N MET A 130 -7.00 -15.85 -7.66
CA MET A 130 -7.49 -14.75 -8.48
C MET A 130 -8.62 -13.97 -7.79
N GLN A 131 -9.54 -14.68 -7.12
CA GLN A 131 -10.60 -14.07 -6.32
C GLN A 131 -10.03 -13.32 -5.12
N LEU A 132 -9.05 -13.89 -4.42
CA LEU A 132 -8.33 -13.21 -3.34
C LEU A 132 -7.63 -11.93 -3.83
N LEU A 133 -6.99 -11.97 -5.01
CA LEU A 133 -6.39 -10.78 -5.60
C LEU A 133 -7.45 -9.72 -5.92
N LYS A 134 -8.63 -10.13 -6.41
CA LYS A 134 -9.73 -9.20 -6.70
C LYS A 134 -10.28 -8.57 -5.42
N ALA A 135 -10.27 -9.33 -4.32
CA ALA A 135 -10.71 -8.89 -3.00
C ALA A 135 -9.62 -8.14 -2.20
N GLY A 136 -8.35 -8.20 -2.61
CA GLY A 136 -7.22 -7.51 -1.98
C GLY A 136 -7.21 -6.00 -2.23
N ASN A 137 -6.03 -5.40 -2.41
CA ASN A 137 -5.95 -3.96 -2.67
C ASN A 137 -6.69 -3.56 -3.98
N PRO A 138 -7.62 -2.59 -3.93
CA PRO A 138 -8.20 -2.04 -5.15
C PRO A 138 -7.12 -1.32 -5.98
N VAL A 139 -7.17 -1.51 -7.30
CA VAL A 139 -6.28 -0.84 -8.24
C VAL A 139 -6.94 0.46 -8.72
N ARG A 140 -6.28 1.60 -8.51
CA ARG A 140 -6.75 2.92 -8.96
C ARG A 140 -5.84 3.47 -10.03
N LEU A 141 -6.40 3.70 -11.23
CA LEU A 141 -5.68 4.25 -12.37
C LEU A 141 -5.79 5.77 -12.39
N TYR A 142 -4.75 6.46 -11.93
CA TYR A 142 -4.66 7.91 -11.96
C TYR A 142 -3.98 8.39 -13.25
N THR A 143 -4.50 9.49 -13.80
CA THR A 143 -3.97 10.11 -15.02
C THR A 143 -3.73 11.61 -14.77
N PRO A 144 -2.59 12.01 -14.20
CA PRO A 144 -2.28 13.42 -13.94
C PRO A 144 -2.35 14.25 -15.23
N GLY A 145 -2.93 15.45 -15.17
CA GLY A 145 -3.10 16.29 -16.36
C GLY A 145 -4.11 15.74 -17.40
N SER A 146 -4.92 14.75 -17.04
CA SER A 146 -5.97 14.17 -17.89
C SER A 146 -7.18 13.73 -17.05
N THR A 147 -8.36 13.66 -17.66
CA THR A 147 -9.59 13.14 -17.02
C THR A 147 -9.97 11.73 -17.50
N THR A 148 -9.06 11.06 -18.23
CA THR A 148 -9.30 9.71 -18.78
C THR A 148 -9.34 8.63 -17.71
N GLY A 149 -8.57 8.78 -16.64
CA GLY A 149 -8.67 7.97 -15.42
C GLY A 149 -9.12 8.82 -14.23
N TYR A 150 -8.67 8.48 -13.02
CA TYR A 150 -8.84 9.36 -11.86
C TYR A 150 -7.93 10.59 -12.04
N PRO A 151 -8.50 11.81 -12.09
CA PRO A 151 -7.70 13.02 -12.25
C PRO A 151 -6.93 13.33 -10.95
N LEU A 152 -5.70 13.83 -11.11
CA LEU A 152 -4.86 14.32 -10.01
C LEU A 152 -4.55 15.79 -10.20
N ALA A 153 -4.93 16.58 -9.20
CA ALA A 153 -4.61 17.99 -9.10
C ALA A 153 -3.19 18.14 -8.52
N LEU A 154 -2.32 18.85 -9.24
CA LEU A 154 -0.98 19.21 -8.77
C LEU A 154 -0.97 20.50 -7.95
N ILE A 155 -1.93 21.39 -8.21
CA ILE A 155 -2.13 22.61 -7.44
C ILE A 155 -3.61 22.68 -7.06
N GLY A 156 -3.86 22.59 -5.76
CA GLY A 156 -5.10 23.05 -5.14
C GLY A 156 -4.91 24.41 -4.53
N ASP A 157 -5.79 24.78 -3.62
CA ASP A 157 -5.60 25.96 -2.81
C ASP A 157 -4.46 25.71 -1.79
N PHE A 158 -3.60 26.70 -1.59
CA PHE A 158 -2.48 26.64 -0.66
C PHE A 158 -2.99 26.86 0.76
N ALA A 159 -3.54 25.80 1.34
CA ALA A 159 -4.02 25.78 2.71
C ALA A 159 -2.86 25.70 3.72
N PRO A 160 -3.01 26.29 4.92
CA PRO A 160 -2.05 26.08 6.00
C PRO A 160 -1.97 24.57 6.34
N PRO A 161 -0.79 24.04 6.69
CA PRO A 161 -0.69 22.66 7.14
C PRO A 161 -1.44 22.46 8.47
N GLU A 162 -1.72 21.19 8.81
CA GLU A 162 -2.37 20.86 10.07
C GLU A 162 -1.64 21.45 11.30
N PRO A 163 -2.37 21.70 12.41
CA PRO A 163 -1.82 22.35 13.61
C PRO A 163 -0.55 21.67 14.15
N ASN A 164 -0.49 20.34 14.10
CA ASN A 164 0.66 19.53 14.53
C ASN A 164 1.97 19.87 13.80
N ILE A 165 1.91 20.17 12.50
CA ILE A 165 3.07 20.56 11.69
C ILE A 165 3.41 22.02 11.97
N ARG A 166 2.39 22.88 12.07
CA ARG A 166 2.56 24.32 12.27
C ARG A 166 3.17 24.67 13.63
N GLU A 167 2.89 23.88 14.66
CA GLU A 167 3.48 24.02 15.99
C GLU A 167 4.96 23.59 16.06
N GLN A 168 5.43 22.78 15.11
CA GLN A 168 6.81 22.31 15.03
C GLN A 168 7.63 23.19 14.08
N SER A 169 8.52 24.04 14.63
CA SER A 169 9.24 25.06 13.84
C SER A 169 10.02 24.50 12.64
N GLU A 170 10.70 23.37 12.81
CA GLU A 170 11.51 22.75 11.76
C GLU A 170 10.64 22.10 10.67
N ALA A 171 9.57 21.40 11.08
CA ALA A 171 8.62 20.79 10.14
C ALA A 171 7.86 21.86 9.35
N TYR A 172 7.46 22.95 10.00
CA TYR A 172 6.77 24.06 9.36
C TYR A 172 7.66 24.78 8.33
N ALA A 173 8.92 25.04 8.67
CA ALA A 173 9.89 25.61 7.74
C ALA A 173 10.12 24.70 6.51
N ALA A 174 10.31 23.41 6.73
CA ALA A 174 10.45 22.43 5.64
C ALA A 174 9.20 22.36 4.74
N TYR A 175 8.00 22.51 5.32
CA TYR A 175 6.74 22.50 4.57
C TYR A 175 6.59 23.77 3.70
N LEU A 176 6.93 24.94 4.25
CA LEU A 176 6.96 26.20 3.51
C LEU A 176 7.95 26.14 2.34
N ASP A 177 9.18 25.71 2.59
CA ASP A 177 10.22 25.59 1.58
C ASP A 177 9.83 24.61 0.48
N GLY A 178 9.27 23.46 0.86
CA GLY A 178 8.78 22.45 -0.09
C GLY A 178 7.67 22.99 -1.00
N THR A 179 6.77 23.81 -0.45
CA THR A 179 5.66 24.43 -1.21
C THR A 179 6.18 25.49 -2.19
N ALA A 180 7.07 26.37 -1.76
CA ALA A 180 7.70 27.38 -2.62
C ALA A 180 8.53 26.73 -3.75
N SER A 181 9.32 25.71 -3.41
CA SER A 181 10.11 24.94 -4.36
C SER A 181 9.26 24.23 -5.41
N ALA A 182 8.14 23.61 -4.99
CA ALA A 182 7.19 22.98 -5.89
C ALA A 182 6.62 23.98 -6.91
N LEU A 183 6.22 25.16 -6.44
CA LEU A 183 5.65 26.19 -7.30
C LEU A 183 6.68 26.75 -8.31
N LEU A 184 7.91 27.03 -7.89
CA LEU A 184 8.96 27.55 -8.79
C LEU A 184 9.38 26.50 -9.83
N ALA A 185 9.44 25.23 -9.44
CA ALA A 185 9.70 24.14 -10.37
C ALA A 185 8.62 24.05 -11.46
N LEU A 186 7.35 24.35 -11.15
CA LEU A 186 6.25 24.40 -12.13
C LEU A 186 6.46 25.47 -13.20
N LEU A 187 7.01 26.61 -12.78
CA LEU A 187 7.33 27.73 -13.65
C LEU A 187 8.62 27.51 -14.44
N LYS A 188 9.26 26.33 -14.29
CA LYS A 188 10.57 26.00 -14.88
C LYS A 188 11.66 27.01 -14.48
N GLN A 189 11.56 27.56 -13.27
CA GLN A 189 12.57 28.46 -12.73
C GLN A 189 13.60 27.69 -11.90
N GLU A 190 14.80 28.24 -11.78
CA GLU A 190 15.82 27.68 -10.89
C GLU A 190 15.29 27.65 -9.46
N ASN A 191 15.48 26.51 -8.80
CA ASN A 191 14.95 26.26 -7.46
C ASN A 191 16.12 26.11 -6.49
N ASN A 192 16.39 27.18 -5.75
CA ASN A 192 17.38 27.24 -4.69
C ASN A 192 16.74 27.93 -3.48
N THR A 193 16.84 27.35 -2.29
CA THR A 193 16.24 27.89 -1.05
C THR A 193 16.84 29.23 -0.63
N LEU A 194 18.01 29.59 -1.15
CA LEU A 194 18.67 30.87 -0.91
C LEU A 194 18.36 31.93 -1.99
N ASP A 195 17.61 31.57 -3.03
CA ASP A 195 17.22 32.50 -4.09
C ASP A 195 16.20 33.51 -3.56
N PRO A 196 16.37 34.82 -3.81
CA PRO A 196 15.39 35.84 -3.47
C PRO A 196 13.94 35.53 -3.83
N GLN A 197 13.69 34.86 -4.96
CA GLN A 197 12.31 34.50 -5.36
C GLN A 197 11.70 33.41 -4.47
N HIS A 198 12.53 32.45 -4.02
CA HIS A 198 12.12 31.38 -3.12
C HIS A 198 11.84 31.94 -1.74
N ILE A 199 12.77 32.72 -1.20
CA ILE A 199 12.63 33.41 0.09
C ILE A 199 11.35 34.27 0.13
N PHE A 200 11.07 35.00 -0.96
CA PHE A 200 9.86 35.82 -1.08
C PHE A 200 8.58 34.98 -1.00
N LEU A 201 8.49 33.87 -1.75
CA LEU A 201 7.33 32.98 -1.75
C LEU A 201 7.14 32.30 -0.38
N THR A 202 8.20 31.75 0.20
CA THR A 202 8.18 31.14 1.54
C THR A 202 7.65 32.13 2.59
N HIS A 203 8.09 33.39 2.55
CA HIS A 203 7.62 34.42 3.48
C HIS A 203 6.14 34.80 3.26
N LEU A 204 5.69 34.82 2.01
CA LEU A 204 4.29 35.08 1.65
C LEU A 204 3.35 33.97 2.12
N PHE A 205 3.73 32.70 1.90
CA PHE A 205 3.01 31.56 2.46
C PHE A 205 2.99 31.61 3.98
N LYS A 206 4.14 31.87 4.62
CA LYS A 206 4.23 31.97 6.07
C LYS A 206 3.28 33.03 6.63
N HIS A 207 3.27 34.23 6.05
CA HIS A 207 2.42 35.33 6.51
C HIS A 207 0.93 34.97 6.47
N SER A 208 0.48 34.35 5.38
CA SER A 208 -0.93 33.99 5.18
C SER A 208 -1.32 32.80 6.07
N TRP A 209 -0.47 31.78 6.16
CA TRP A 209 -0.72 30.60 6.96
C TRP A 209 -0.63 30.87 8.46
N ASP A 210 0.23 31.79 8.91
CA ASP A 210 0.25 32.26 10.30
C ASP A 210 -1.11 32.89 10.71
N GLN A 211 -1.92 33.34 9.75
CA GLN A 211 -3.26 33.88 9.97
C GLN A 211 -4.37 32.85 9.71
N GLY A 212 -4.01 31.60 9.41
CA GLY A 212 -4.98 30.56 9.05
C GLY A 212 -5.61 30.76 7.66
N GLN A 213 -5.04 31.62 6.82
CA GLN A 213 -5.60 31.93 5.51
C GLN A 213 -5.13 30.92 4.46
N THR A 214 -6.08 30.27 3.79
CA THR A 214 -5.85 29.52 2.56
C THR A 214 -5.69 30.46 1.38
N LEU A 215 -4.67 30.28 0.54
CA LEU A 215 -4.45 31.10 -0.66
C LEU A 215 -4.86 30.34 -1.92
N THR A 216 -5.73 30.92 -2.75
CA THR A 216 -5.89 30.46 -4.12
C THR A 216 -4.72 30.93 -4.97
N LEU A 217 -4.54 30.36 -6.17
CA LEU A 217 -3.54 30.88 -7.12
C LEU A 217 -3.82 32.34 -7.52
N ALA A 218 -5.08 32.76 -7.56
CA ALA A 218 -5.46 34.14 -7.83
C ALA A 218 -5.05 35.07 -6.68
N ASP A 219 -5.27 34.65 -5.42
CA ASP A 219 -4.81 35.38 -4.24
C ASP A 219 -3.30 35.49 -4.21
N LEU A 220 -2.60 34.41 -4.55
CA LEU A 220 -1.15 34.39 -4.63
C LEU A 220 -0.63 35.39 -5.67
N ILE A 221 -1.20 35.41 -6.89
CA ILE A 221 -0.83 36.39 -7.93
C ILE A 221 -1.07 37.82 -7.43
N ALA A 222 -2.21 38.07 -6.78
CA ALA A 222 -2.53 39.39 -6.22
C ALA A 222 -1.54 39.81 -5.12
N GLN A 223 -1.18 38.89 -4.21
CA GLN A 223 -0.25 39.15 -3.11
C GLN A 223 1.21 39.24 -3.57
N ILE A 224 1.62 38.57 -4.66
CA ILE A 224 2.95 38.77 -5.24
C ILE A 224 3.09 40.22 -5.75
N GLN A 225 2.04 40.74 -6.40
CA GLN A 225 2.01 42.12 -6.87
C GLN A 225 1.89 43.12 -5.71
N ASN A 226 1.12 42.79 -4.68
CA ASN A 226 0.88 43.63 -3.50
C ASN A 226 1.13 42.84 -2.20
N PRO A 227 2.40 42.66 -1.78
CA PRO A 227 2.74 41.82 -0.65
C PRO A 227 2.19 42.42 0.65
N PRO A 228 1.54 41.61 1.51
CA PRO A 228 0.92 42.09 2.74
C PRO A 228 1.93 42.43 3.87
N PHE A 229 3.23 42.45 3.55
CA PHE A 229 4.32 42.77 4.46
C PHE A 229 5.32 43.71 3.80
N GLN A 230 5.98 44.55 4.60
CA GLN A 230 6.91 45.59 4.12
C GLN A 230 8.37 45.15 4.11
N LYS A 231 8.73 44.13 4.89
CA LYS A 231 10.11 43.65 5.09
C LYS A 231 10.19 42.13 5.08
N ILE A 232 11.35 41.61 4.66
CA ILE A 232 11.78 40.22 4.86
C ILE A 232 13.08 40.26 5.64
N GLY A 233 13.08 39.67 6.84
CA GLY A 233 14.15 39.90 7.82
C GLY A 233 14.26 41.39 8.15
N ILE A 234 15.45 41.96 7.95
CA ILE A 234 15.71 43.40 8.19
C ILE A 234 15.52 44.29 6.96
N LEU A 235 15.46 43.68 5.75
CA LEU A 235 15.47 44.41 4.49
C LEU A 235 14.03 44.68 3.99
N PRO A 236 13.77 45.83 3.35
CA PRO A 236 12.52 46.07 2.63
C PRO A 236 12.30 45.05 1.51
N VAL A 237 11.03 44.67 1.28
CA VAL A 237 10.67 43.72 0.20
C VAL A 237 11.22 44.15 -1.15
N ALA A 238 11.13 45.44 -1.49
CA ALA A 238 11.62 45.98 -2.76
C ALA A 238 13.14 45.80 -2.96
N GLN A 239 13.92 45.61 -1.89
CA GLN A 239 15.36 45.32 -1.99
C GLN A 239 15.63 43.82 -2.12
N VAL A 240 14.85 42.97 -1.44
CA VAL A 240 15.00 41.51 -1.52
C VAL A 240 14.47 41.00 -2.86
N PHE A 241 13.24 41.38 -3.23
CA PHE A 241 12.60 40.96 -4.47
C PHE A 241 11.89 42.15 -5.14
N PRO A 242 12.58 42.86 -6.05
CA PRO A 242 12.09 44.11 -6.66
C PRO A 242 10.79 43.95 -7.46
N ASP A 243 10.05 45.05 -7.61
CA ASP A 243 8.75 45.10 -8.31
C ASP A 243 8.78 44.49 -9.70
N LYS A 244 9.84 44.74 -10.47
CA LYS A 244 10.03 44.15 -11.81
C LYS A 244 10.03 42.62 -11.76
N ASN A 245 10.68 42.03 -10.76
CA ASN A 245 10.75 40.58 -10.61
C ASN A 245 9.43 40.01 -10.09
N ARG A 246 8.74 40.73 -9.19
CA ARG A 246 7.39 40.39 -8.72
C ARG A 246 6.38 40.36 -9.86
N VAL A 247 6.39 41.36 -10.73
CA VAL A 247 5.54 41.41 -11.93
C VAL A 247 5.86 40.26 -12.88
N ALA A 248 7.14 39.95 -13.11
CA ALA A 248 7.55 38.82 -13.95
C ALA A 248 7.06 37.47 -13.39
N LEU A 249 7.17 37.26 -12.08
CA LEU A 249 6.69 36.05 -11.40
C LEU A 249 5.16 35.93 -11.47
N ALA A 250 4.44 37.03 -11.20
CA ALA A 250 2.99 37.07 -11.31
C ALA A 250 2.51 36.78 -12.74
N LEU A 251 3.21 37.31 -13.75
CA LEU A 251 2.91 37.04 -15.16
C LEU A 251 3.16 35.57 -15.52
N ALA A 252 4.24 34.97 -15.01
CA ALA A 252 4.53 33.54 -15.22
C ALA A 252 3.42 32.65 -14.64
N LEU A 253 2.95 32.94 -13.42
CA LEU A 253 1.83 32.24 -12.79
C LEU A 253 0.51 32.46 -13.53
N ASN A 254 0.25 33.68 -14.02
CA ASN A 254 -0.94 33.97 -14.82
C ASN A 254 -0.91 33.22 -16.16
N ASN A 255 0.23 33.17 -16.83
CA ASN A 255 0.38 32.44 -18.09
C ASN A 255 0.16 30.93 -17.89
N LEU A 256 0.63 30.39 -16.76
CA LEU A 256 0.34 29.02 -16.36
C LEU A 256 -1.16 28.81 -16.11
N LEU A 257 -1.82 29.71 -15.37
CA LEU A 257 -3.26 29.65 -15.11
C LEU A 257 -4.11 29.75 -16.38
N ALA A 258 -3.70 30.60 -17.32
CA ALA A 258 -4.38 30.81 -18.59
C ALA A 258 -4.09 29.69 -19.62
N ALA A 259 -3.09 28.83 -19.37
CA ALA A 259 -2.76 27.74 -20.29
C ALA A 259 -3.88 26.68 -20.29
N PRO A 260 -4.50 26.37 -21.45
CA PRO A 260 -5.58 25.39 -21.51
C PRO A 260 -5.19 24.01 -20.95
N SER A 261 -3.93 23.60 -21.16
CA SER A 261 -3.36 22.36 -20.60
C SER A 261 -3.32 22.33 -19.08
N PHE A 262 -3.27 23.49 -18.41
CA PHE A 262 -3.18 23.58 -16.94
C PHE A 262 -4.52 23.36 -16.22
N THR A 263 -5.65 23.53 -16.90
CA THR A 263 -6.99 23.28 -16.34
C THR A 263 -7.12 21.85 -15.78
N HIS A 264 -6.58 20.87 -16.50
CA HIS A 264 -6.61 19.47 -16.09
C HIS A 264 -5.72 19.19 -14.87
N TRP A 265 -4.66 19.98 -14.65
CA TRP A 265 -3.77 19.89 -13.50
C TRP A 265 -4.36 20.48 -12.21
N ARG A 266 -5.54 21.11 -12.29
CA ARG A 266 -6.32 21.59 -11.13
C ARG A 266 -7.56 20.74 -10.85
N THR A 267 -7.83 19.76 -11.69
CA THR A 267 -9.03 18.93 -11.59
C THR A 267 -8.69 17.64 -10.85
N GLY A 268 -9.58 17.19 -9.97
CA GLY A 268 -9.46 15.92 -9.26
C GLY A 268 -8.88 16.05 -7.85
N ASN A 269 -8.46 14.91 -7.30
CA ASN A 269 -7.93 14.85 -5.95
C ASN A 269 -6.54 15.47 -5.90
N LEU A 270 -6.20 16.16 -4.80
CA LEU A 270 -4.87 16.69 -4.59
C LEU A 270 -3.82 15.57 -4.58
N LEU A 271 -2.63 15.87 -5.06
CA LEU A 271 -1.49 14.96 -5.00
C LEU A 271 -1.01 14.81 -3.55
N GLU A 272 -1.63 13.87 -2.83
CA GLU A 272 -1.29 13.55 -1.45
C GLU A 272 -1.01 12.06 -1.28
N THR A 273 0.16 11.75 -0.73
CA THR A 273 0.66 10.39 -0.52
C THR A 273 -0.30 9.55 0.30
N GLU A 274 -0.90 10.10 1.35
CA GLU A 274 -1.88 9.39 2.20
C GLU A 274 -3.05 8.88 1.34
N THR A 275 -3.62 9.76 0.50
CA THR A 275 -4.76 9.43 -0.37
C THR A 275 -4.41 8.53 -1.55
N LEU A 276 -3.12 8.43 -1.88
CA LEU A 276 -2.60 7.49 -2.88
C LEU A 276 -2.33 6.11 -2.25
N LEU A 277 -1.93 6.04 -0.99
CA LEU A 277 -1.69 4.77 -0.31
C LEU A 277 -2.97 4.16 0.27
N TYR A 278 -3.92 5.00 0.69
CA TYR A 278 -5.14 4.59 1.37
C TYR A 278 -6.37 5.30 0.79
N ASP A 279 -7.52 4.62 0.83
CA ASP A 279 -8.80 5.25 0.52
C ASP A 279 -9.40 6.00 1.73
N ALA A 280 -10.59 6.58 1.54
CA ALA A 280 -11.30 7.33 2.59
C ALA A 280 -11.66 6.47 3.82
N GLN A 281 -11.67 5.15 3.68
CA GLN A 281 -11.90 4.18 4.75
C GLN A 281 -10.57 3.64 5.32
N ARG A 282 -9.43 4.28 5.00
CA ARG A 282 -8.06 3.84 5.34
C ARG A 282 -7.66 2.48 4.75
N ARG A 283 -8.41 1.93 3.80
CA ARG A 283 -8.05 0.65 3.17
C ARG A 283 -6.85 0.85 2.25
N PRO A 284 -5.81 -0.01 2.32
CA PRO A 284 -4.67 0.07 1.42
C PRO A 284 -5.10 -0.15 -0.02
N GLN A 285 -4.41 0.50 -0.96
CA GLN A 285 -4.73 0.41 -2.39
C GLN A 285 -3.46 0.38 -3.24
N THR A 286 -3.63 0.01 -4.51
CA THR A 286 -2.57 0.06 -5.53
C THR A 286 -2.86 1.22 -6.48
N SER A 287 -2.17 2.33 -6.27
CA SER A 287 -2.29 3.54 -7.08
C SER A 287 -1.33 3.50 -8.25
N VAL A 288 -1.85 3.29 -9.45
CA VAL A 288 -1.07 3.34 -10.70
C VAL A 288 -1.16 4.74 -11.29
N LEU A 289 -0.03 5.41 -11.39
CA LEU A 289 0.12 6.77 -11.92
C LEU A 289 0.58 6.68 -13.37
N ASN A 290 -0.36 6.63 -14.31
CA ASN A 290 -0.04 6.62 -15.73
C ASN A 290 0.35 8.02 -16.19
N ILE A 291 1.61 8.17 -16.61
CA ILE A 291 2.20 9.42 -17.08
C ILE A 291 2.70 9.33 -18.53
N ALA A 292 2.30 8.29 -19.27
CA ALA A 292 2.74 8.04 -20.63
C ALA A 292 2.30 9.16 -21.61
N HIS A 293 1.15 9.80 -21.35
CA HIS A 293 0.62 10.89 -22.17
C HIS A 293 1.28 12.25 -21.93
N LEU A 294 2.05 12.41 -20.86
CA LEU A 294 2.71 13.66 -20.51
C LEU A 294 3.98 13.88 -21.32
N SER A 295 4.34 15.15 -21.55
CA SER A 295 5.67 15.49 -22.10
C SER A 295 6.79 15.19 -21.10
N ASP A 296 8.04 15.07 -21.56
CA ASP A 296 9.18 14.76 -20.69
C ASP A 296 9.34 15.75 -19.53
N ASN A 297 9.10 17.04 -19.78
CA ASN A 297 9.14 18.07 -18.75
C ASN A 297 8.02 17.90 -17.72
N GLU A 298 6.80 17.63 -18.18
CA GLU A 298 5.65 17.41 -17.29
C GLU A 298 5.82 16.13 -16.46
N ARG A 299 6.32 15.05 -17.07
CA ARG A 299 6.68 13.81 -16.37
C ARG A 299 7.71 14.06 -15.27
N MET A 300 8.83 14.70 -15.62
CA MET A 300 9.90 15.01 -14.67
C MET A 300 9.38 15.84 -13.49
N TYR A 301 8.56 16.84 -13.79
CA TYR A 301 7.95 17.70 -12.78
C TYR A 301 7.00 16.93 -11.87
N PHE A 302 6.05 16.18 -12.44
CA PHE A 302 5.09 15.36 -11.69
C PHE A 302 5.80 14.37 -10.75
N VAL A 303 6.79 13.65 -11.27
CA VAL A 303 7.58 12.68 -10.48
C VAL A 303 8.30 13.39 -9.33
N THR A 304 8.93 14.55 -9.58
CA THR A 304 9.63 15.31 -8.54
C THR A 304 8.69 15.72 -7.40
N LEU A 305 7.49 16.20 -7.73
CA LEU A 305 6.48 16.57 -6.73
C LEU A 305 6.00 15.36 -5.93
N LEU A 306 5.69 14.27 -6.61
CA LEU A 306 5.25 13.03 -5.98
C LEU A 306 6.27 12.54 -4.95
N LEU A 307 7.55 12.49 -5.33
CA LEU A 307 8.63 12.06 -4.43
C LEU A 307 8.77 12.99 -3.23
N THR A 308 8.65 14.30 -3.44
CA THR A 308 8.71 15.29 -2.37
C THR A 308 7.54 15.13 -1.39
N ASN A 309 6.33 14.91 -1.92
CA ASN A 309 5.15 14.64 -1.10
C ASN A 309 5.32 13.34 -0.30
N LEU A 310 5.87 12.30 -0.91
CA LEU A 310 6.17 11.03 -0.24
C LEU A 310 7.22 11.19 0.87
N ILE A 311 8.27 11.99 0.65
CA ILE A 311 9.28 12.30 1.68
C ILE A 311 8.64 13.01 2.88
N ASN A 312 7.78 14.00 2.63
CA ASN A 312 7.09 14.74 3.68
C ASN A 312 6.10 13.85 4.45
N TRP A 313 5.42 12.94 3.75
CA TRP A 313 4.60 11.92 4.38
C TRP A 313 5.43 10.95 5.23
N MET A 314 6.54 10.43 4.70
CA MET A 314 7.46 9.52 5.36
C MET A 314 8.00 10.09 6.68
N ARG A 315 8.38 11.37 6.72
CA ARG A 315 8.93 12.00 7.94
C ARG A 315 7.93 12.08 9.10
N ARG A 316 6.63 12.00 8.82
CA ARG A 316 5.55 12.01 9.83
C ARG A 316 5.26 10.61 10.38
N GLN A 317 5.84 9.58 9.77
CA GLN A 317 5.59 8.20 10.13
C GLN A 317 6.48 7.73 11.29
N PRO A 318 5.97 6.88 12.21
CA PRO A 318 6.84 6.18 13.14
C PRO A 318 7.76 5.24 12.38
N GLY A 319 9.02 5.12 12.85
CA GLY A 319 9.97 4.15 12.31
C GLY A 319 9.47 2.72 12.46
N THR A 320 9.78 1.87 11.49
CA THR A 320 9.37 0.46 11.48
C THR A 320 10.36 -0.40 10.71
N SER A 321 10.49 -1.67 11.12
CA SER A 321 11.28 -2.68 10.41
C SER A 321 10.44 -3.52 9.44
N THR A 322 9.14 -3.27 9.35
CA THR A 322 8.24 -3.98 8.43
C THR A 322 8.00 -3.17 7.15
N LEU A 323 7.64 -3.87 6.07
CA LEU A 323 7.27 -3.20 4.83
C LEU A 323 5.89 -2.55 4.99
N ARG A 324 5.88 -1.22 5.04
CA ARG A 324 4.69 -0.38 5.15
C ARG A 324 4.07 -0.07 3.79
N ALA A 325 4.89 0.29 2.81
CA ALA A 325 4.43 0.73 1.49
C ALA A 325 5.51 0.49 0.43
N ILE A 326 5.09 0.38 -0.83
CA ILE A 326 5.98 0.25 -1.98
C ILE A 326 5.85 1.47 -2.88
N LEU A 327 6.97 2.11 -3.21
CA LEU A 327 7.09 2.97 -4.38
C LEU A 327 7.70 2.15 -5.52
N TYR A 328 6.91 1.83 -6.53
CA TYR A 328 7.36 1.17 -7.75
C TYR A 328 7.52 2.20 -8.87
N MET A 329 8.59 2.10 -9.65
CA MET A 329 8.73 2.87 -10.89
C MET A 329 9.22 1.98 -12.03
N ASP A 330 8.39 1.83 -13.07
CA ASP A 330 8.86 1.27 -14.33
C ASP A 330 9.70 2.32 -15.06
N GLU A 331 10.77 1.88 -15.72
CA GLU A 331 11.72 2.73 -16.46
C GLU A 331 12.17 4.01 -15.74
N ILE A 332 13.07 3.86 -14.78
CA ILE A 332 13.68 4.96 -14.03
C ILE A 332 14.72 5.77 -14.84
N ALA A 333 15.08 5.32 -16.05
CA ALA A 333 16.06 5.98 -16.90
C ALA A 333 15.72 7.46 -17.13
N GLY A 334 16.71 8.34 -17.00
CA GLY A 334 16.55 9.80 -17.11
C GLY A 334 16.12 10.51 -15.81
N TYR A 335 15.51 9.82 -14.84
CA TYR A 335 15.14 10.39 -13.54
C TYR A 335 16.24 10.25 -12.48
N LEU A 336 17.06 9.20 -12.59
CA LEU A 336 18.17 8.94 -11.68
C LEU A 336 19.50 8.67 -12.43
N PRO A 337 19.93 9.57 -13.33
CA PRO A 337 21.13 9.36 -14.15
C PRO A 337 22.42 9.49 -13.32
N PRO A 338 23.52 8.82 -13.72
CA PRO A 338 24.79 8.88 -12.99
C PRO A 338 25.44 10.26 -13.02
N ASN A 339 25.48 10.92 -14.19
CA ASN A 339 26.26 12.15 -14.40
C ASN A 339 25.41 13.43 -14.38
N ALA A 340 24.13 13.35 -14.73
CA ALA A 340 23.23 14.51 -14.73
C ALA A 340 22.54 14.69 -13.36
N ASN A 341 22.03 15.90 -13.11
CA ASN A 341 21.28 16.25 -11.89
C ASN A 341 19.88 16.79 -12.22
N PRO A 342 18.96 15.95 -12.73
CA PRO A 342 17.55 16.33 -12.87
C PRO A 342 16.92 16.56 -11.49
N ALA A 343 15.80 17.30 -11.45
CA ALA A 343 15.12 17.66 -10.20
C ALA A 343 14.67 16.46 -9.35
N SER A 344 14.36 15.33 -9.99
CA SER A 344 13.94 14.08 -9.31
C SER A 344 15.09 13.31 -8.65
N LYS A 345 16.34 13.56 -9.04
CA LYS A 345 17.51 12.79 -8.54
C LYS A 345 17.73 12.95 -7.05
N ALA A 346 17.70 14.18 -6.54
CA ALA A 346 17.92 14.43 -5.11
C ALA A 346 16.83 13.77 -4.22
N PRO A 347 15.52 13.92 -4.52
CA PRO A 347 14.46 13.19 -3.82
C PRO A 347 14.63 11.66 -3.85
N PHE A 348 14.95 11.09 -5.02
CA PHE A 348 15.19 9.63 -5.12
C PHE A 348 16.34 9.18 -4.23
N LEU A 349 17.49 9.87 -4.29
CA LEU A 349 18.65 9.54 -3.45
C LEU A 349 18.35 9.71 -1.96
N GLN A 350 17.49 10.65 -1.58
CA GLN A 350 17.06 10.81 -0.20
C GLN A 350 16.19 9.64 0.24
N LEU A 351 15.20 9.25 -0.56
CA LEU A 351 14.34 8.09 -0.29
C LEU A 351 15.19 6.82 -0.17
N LEU A 352 16.06 6.52 -1.13
CA LEU A 352 16.93 5.35 -1.11
C LEU A 352 17.85 5.25 0.12
N LYS A 353 18.13 6.37 0.81
CA LYS A 353 18.94 6.37 2.04
C LYS A 353 18.11 6.28 3.31
N GLN A 354 16.90 6.85 3.33
CA GLN A 354 16.14 7.10 4.55
C GLN A 354 14.87 6.25 4.65
N ALA A 355 14.27 5.88 3.52
CA ALA A 355 12.98 5.19 3.43
C ALA A 355 12.94 3.85 4.17
N ARG A 356 14.08 3.14 4.23
CA ARG A 356 14.25 1.89 4.98
C ARG A 356 13.81 2.01 6.44
N ALA A 357 14.15 3.11 7.11
CA ALA A 357 13.84 3.30 8.53
C ALA A 357 12.34 3.47 8.81
N PHE A 358 11.56 3.81 7.78
CA PHE A 358 10.12 4.06 7.84
C PHE A 358 9.31 2.94 7.15
N GLY A 359 9.96 1.84 6.76
CA GLY A 359 9.31 0.72 6.09
C GLY A 359 8.86 0.99 4.66
N ILE A 360 9.43 1.99 3.97
CA ILE A 360 9.08 2.28 2.58
C ILE A 360 10.09 1.60 1.66
N GLY A 361 9.62 0.64 0.85
CA GLY A 361 10.43 -0.06 -0.14
C GLY A 361 10.36 0.61 -1.50
N LEU A 362 11.51 0.79 -2.17
CA LEU A 362 11.58 1.31 -3.53
C LEU A 362 11.86 0.13 -4.46
N VAL A 363 11.06 -0.04 -5.51
CA VAL A 363 11.28 -1.04 -6.55
C VAL A 363 11.47 -0.30 -7.87
N LEU A 364 12.71 -0.24 -8.35
CA LEU A 364 13.08 0.57 -9.50
C LEU A 364 13.43 -0.35 -10.68
N SER A 365 12.73 -0.20 -11.80
CA SER A 365 13.06 -0.95 -13.02
C SER A 365 13.79 -0.09 -14.04
N SER A 366 14.78 -0.67 -14.72
CA SER A 366 15.48 -0.04 -15.84
C SER A 366 15.75 -1.04 -16.95
N GLN A 367 15.70 -0.57 -18.20
CA GLN A 367 16.24 -1.34 -19.32
C GLN A 367 17.77 -1.40 -19.33
N ASN A 368 18.40 -0.28 -18.94
CA ASN A 368 19.84 -0.07 -19.05
C ASN A 368 20.42 0.23 -17.67
N PRO A 369 21.27 -0.65 -17.10
CA PRO A 369 21.89 -0.41 -15.80
C PRO A 369 22.91 0.73 -15.81
N ILE A 370 23.48 1.07 -16.97
CA ILE A 370 24.44 2.17 -17.09
C ILE A 370 23.80 3.54 -16.88
N ASP A 371 22.49 3.64 -17.13
CA ASP A 371 21.72 4.88 -17.01
C ASP A 371 21.31 5.17 -15.56
N LEU A 372 21.80 4.37 -14.59
CA LEU A 372 21.50 4.47 -13.16
C LEU A 372 22.69 5.00 -12.35
N ASP A 373 22.37 5.89 -11.41
CA ASP A 373 23.31 6.39 -10.41
C ASP A 373 23.89 5.27 -9.54
N TYR A 374 25.21 5.25 -9.36
CA TYR A 374 25.89 4.19 -8.61
C TYR A 374 25.45 4.14 -7.14
N LYS A 375 25.10 5.28 -6.54
CA LYS A 375 24.61 5.35 -5.15
C LYS A 375 23.25 4.71 -5.04
N ALA A 376 22.44 4.76 -6.11
CA ALA A 376 21.15 4.10 -6.11
C ALA A 376 21.32 2.57 -6.10
N LEU A 377 22.25 2.08 -6.93
CA LEU A 377 22.62 0.65 -6.98
C LEU A 377 23.12 0.15 -5.62
N SER A 378 24.01 0.89 -4.95
CA SER A 378 24.61 0.47 -3.68
C SER A 378 23.64 0.45 -2.48
N ASN A 379 22.49 1.14 -2.57
CA ASN A 379 21.48 1.15 -1.51
C ASN A 379 20.41 0.07 -1.71
N ALA A 380 20.40 -0.63 -2.85
CA ALA A 380 19.46 -1.71 -3.11
C ALA A 380 20.01 -3.05 -2.63
N GLY A 381 19.33 -3.67 -1.67
CA GLY A 381 19.67 -4.98 -1.14
C GLY A 381 19.18 -6.14 -2.01
N THR A 382 18.14 -5.91 -2.84
CA THR A 382 17.60 -6.93 -3.75
C THR A 382 17.79 -6.55 -5.21
N TRP A 383 18.24 -7.50 -6.01
CA TRP A 383 18.52 -7.34 -7.43
C TRP A 383 17.85 -8.47 -8.23
N PHE A 384 16.99 -8.09 -9.16
CA PHE A 384 16.41 -8.97 -10.16
C PHE A 384 17.04 -8.65 -11.52
N ILE A 385 17.92 -9.53 -12.00
CA ILE A 385 18.68 -9.31 -13.22
C ILE A 385 18.18 -10.29 -14.28
N GLY A 386 17.50 -9.75 -15.29
CA GLY A 386 17.13 -10.48 -16.50
C GLY A 386 18.24 -10.45 -17.54
N ARG A 387 17.92 -10.92 -18.75
CA ARG A 387 18.87 -10.94 -19.86
C ARG A 387 19.48 -9.57 -20.15
N LEU A 388 20.81 -9.52 -20.26
CA LEU A 388 21.61 -8.33 -20.61
C LEU A 388 22.12 -8.43 -22.05
N GLN A 389 22.07 -7.33 -22.81
CA GLN A 389 22.50 -7.32 -24.22
C GLN A 389 24.00 -7.05 -24.39
N THR A 390 24.52 -6.03 -23.69
CA THR A 390 25.86 -5.52 -23.97
C THR A 390 26.87 -5.96 -22.90
N ALA A 391 28.15 -6.06 -23.30
CA ALA A 391 29.24 -6.33 -22.35
C ALA A 391 29.38 -5.22 -21.30
N GLN A 392 29.01 -3.99 -21.64
CA GLN A 392 29.04 -2.84 -20.74
C GLN A 392 27.97 -2.94 -19.66
N ASP A 393 26.74 -3.36 -20.02
CA ASP A 393 25.67 -3.60 -19.05
C ASP A 393 26.06 -4.69 -18.06
N ARG A 394 26.65 -5.78 -18.56
CA ARG A 394 27.18 -6.88 -17.73
C ARG A 394 28.23 -6.36 -16.77
N ALA A 395 29.25 -5.66 -17.27
CA ALA A 395 30.30 -5.10 -16.43
C ALA A 395 29.74 -4.18 -15.33
N ARG A 396 28.74 -3.35 -15.65
CA ARG A 396 28.10 -2.44 -14.70
C ARG A 396 27.31 -3.17 -13.62
N VAL A 397 26.55 -4.19 -14.00
CA VAL A 397 25.80 -5.02 -13.04
C VAL A 397 26.76 -5.81 -12.16
N THR A 398 27.81 -6.39 -12.74
CA THR A 398 28.87 -7.09 -12.00
C THR A 398 29.54 -6.18 -10.98
N GLU A 399 29.91 -4.96 -11.36
CA GLU A 399 30.49 -3.96 -10.44
C GLU A 399 29.52 -3.67 -9.27
N GLY A 400 28.24 -3.45 -9.58
CA GLY A 400 27.20 -3.23 -8.58
C GLY A 400 27.07 -4.38 -7.58
N LEU A 401 26.95 -5.62 -8.08
CA LEU A 401 26.82 -6.82 -7.24
C LEU A 401 28.05 -7.08 -6.38
N LEU A 402 29.26 -6.93 -6.93
CA LEU A 402 30.52 -7.11 -6.18
C LEU A 402 30.74 -6.01 -5.15
N SER A 403 30.22 -4.80 -5.39
CA SER A 403 30.27 -3.71 -4.41
C SER A 403 29.25 -3.87 -3.28
N ALA A 404 28.15 -4.59 -3.53
CA ALA A 404 27.03 -4.77 -2.60
C ALA A 404 27.17 -6.02 -1.71
N GLY A 405 28.10 -6.94 -2.00
CA GLY A 405 28.27 -8.19 -1.25
C GLY A 405 29.72 -8.58 -0.98
N GLU A 406 30.01 -8.97 0.28
CA GLU A 406 31.28 -9.60 0.69
C GLU A 406 31.32 -11.13 0.40
N ASN A 407 30.31 -11.65 -0.29
CA ASN A 407 30.00 -13.08 -0.36
C ASN A 407 30.75 -13.85 -1.46
N GLY A 408 32.06 -13.70 -1.62
CA GLY A 408 32.90 -14.65 -2.38
C GLY A 408 32.53 -14.95 -3.85
N ILE A 409 31.50 -14.31 -4.43
CA ILE A 409 31.03 -14.51 -5.80
C ILE A 409 32.09 -13.95 -6.73
N THR A 410 32.58 -14.79 -7.64
CA THR A 410 33.58 -14.36 -8.63
C THR A 410 32.90 -13.78 -9.87
N LYS A 411 33.63 -12.90 -10.55
CA LYS A 411 33.18 -12.36 -11.84
C LYS A 411 32.85 -13.46 -12.86
N ASN A 412 33.64 -14.54 -12.88
CA ASN A 412 33.43 -15.65 -13.81
C ASN A 412 32.12 -16.41 -13.53
N GLU A 413 31.74 -16.59 -12.27
CA GLU A 413 30.46 -17.22 -11.90
C GLU A 413 29.27 -16.34 -12.33
N LEU A 414 29.36 -15.02 -12.13
CA LEU A 414 28.35 -14.08 -12.60
C LEU A 414 28.18 -14.12 -14.12
N ASP A 415 29.29 -14.13 -14.86
CA ASP A 415 29.26 -14.20 -16.32
C ASP A 415 28.59 -15.50 -16.80
N GLN A 416 28.86 -16.63 -16.15
CA GLN A 416 28.19 -17.91 -16.43
C GLN A 416 26.68 -17.86 -16.16
N TRP A 417 26.25 -17.25 -15.05
CA TRP A 417 24.82 -17.10 -14.76
C TRP A 417 24.14 -16.17 -15.76
N PHE A 418 24.76 -15.06 -16.14
CA PHE A 418 24.20 -14.14 -17.14
C PHE A 418 24.00 -14.81 -18.50
N ASP A 419 24.85 -15.77 -18.88
CA ASP A 419 24.70 -16.55 -20.11
C ASP A 419 23.53 -17.54 -20.06
N GLN A 420 23.11 -17.96 -18.86
CA GLN A 420 21.97 -18.86 -18.67
C GLN A 420 20.62 -18.12 -18.68
N LEU A 421 20.60 -16.78 -18.63
CA LEU A 421 19.37 -15.99 -18.54
C LEU A 421 18.62 -15.92 -19.88
N GLY A 422 17.55 -16.69 -19.98
CA GLY A 422 16.56 -16.66 -21.05
C GLY A 422 15.44 -15.64 -20.84
N LYS A 423 14.36 -15.79 -21.62
CA LYS A 423 13.16 -14.94 -21.52
C LYS A 423 12.40 -15.28 -20.23
N ARG A 424 11.99 -14.26 -19.47
CA ARG A 424 11.28 -14.39 -18.18
C ARG A 424 12.07 -15.19 -17.12
N GLN A 425 13.39 -15.23 -17.26
CA GLN A 425 14.30 -15.72 -16.23
C GLN A 425 15.04 -14.55 -15.61
N PHE A 426 15.19 -14.61 -14.29
CA PHE A 426 15.89 -13.59 -13.52
C PHE A 426 16.84 -14.26 -12.54
N LEU A 427 18.05 -13.72 -12.46
CA LEU A 427 18.94 -13.91 -11.33
C LEU A 427 18.42 -13.04 -10.19
N LEU A 428 18.05 -13.66 -9.07
CA LEU A 428 17.75 -13.00 -7.81
C LEU A 428 19.01 -13.02 -6.94
N HIS A 429 19.57 -11.85 -6.71
CA HIS A 429 20.57 -11.62 -5.68
C HIS A 429 19.95 -10.77 -4.58
N ASP A 430 20.07 -11.21 -3.33
CA ASP A 430 19.48 -10.55 -2.17
C ASP A 430 20.45 -10.64 -1.00
N ILE A 431 20.78 -9.51 -0.39
CA ILE A 431 21.72 -9.44 0.74
C ILE A 431 21.26 -10.24 1.96
N HIS A 432 19.96 -10.55 2.07
CA HIS A 432 19.40 -11.36 3.17
C HIS A 432 19.42 -12.86 2.86
N ARG A 433 19.78 -13.25 1.63
CA ARG A 433 19.88 -14.65 1.21
C ARG A 433 21.35 -15.08 1.10
N PRO A 434 21.68 -16.33 1.47
CA PRO A 434 23.05 -16.81 1.45
C PRO A 434 23.59 -17.01 0.02
N GLU A 435 22.74 -17.48 -0.90
CA GLU A 435 23.10 -17.79 -2.28
C GLU A 435 22.12 -17.16 -3.27
N PRO A 436 22.60 -16.65 -4.41
CA PRO A 436 21.73 -16.18 -5.48
C PRO A 436 21.05 -17.36 -6.18
N ILE A 437 19.85 -17.12 -6.71
CA ILE A 437 19.06 -18.13 -7.43
C ILE A 437 18.69 -17.62 -8.81
N ILE A 438 18.50 -18.52 -9.76
CA ILE A 438 17.88 -18.19 -11.05
C ILE A 438 16.49 -18.79 -11.05
N PHE A 439 15.49 -18.01 -11.45
CA PHE A 439 14.10 -18.47 -11.46
C PHE A 439 13.36 -18.00 -12.71
N HIS A 440 12.37 -18.80 -13.11
CA HIS A 440 11.35 -18.41 -14.06
C HIS A 440 10.23 -17.68 -13.34
N THR A 441 9.81 -16.52 -13.84
CA THR A 441 8.67 -15.80 -13.28
C THR A 441 7.40 -16.62 -13.41
N ARG A 442 6.54 -16.59 -12.39
CA ARG A 442 5.18 -17.13 -12.49
C ARG A 442 4.37 -16.44 -13.60
N TRP A 443 3.25 -17.04 -13.97
CA TRP A 443 2.26 -16.34 -14.80
C TRP A 443 1.60 -15.23 -13.98
N ALA A 444 1.45 -14.04 -14.56
CA ALA A 444 0.74 -12.94 -13.92
C ALA A 444 -0.75 -13.28 -13.82
N MET A 445 -1.37 -12.96 -12.69
CA MET A 445 -2.81 -13.16 -12.51
C MET A 445 -3.60 -12.14 -13.35
N SER A 446 -3.10 -10.91 -13.42
CA SER A 446 -3.63 -9.85 -14.26
C SER A 446 -3.31 -10.10 -15.73
N TYR A 447 -4.25 -9.78 -16.61
CA TYR A 447 -4.03 -9.87 -18.05
C TYR A 447 -3.05 -8.80 -18.53
N LEU A 448 -2.00 -9.21 -19.24
CA LEU A 448 -0.96 -8.33 -19.76
C LEU A 448 -1.29 -7.89 -21.19
N ALA A 449 -2.19 -6.91 -21.32
CA ALA A 449 -2.65 -6.39 -22.62
C ALA A 449 -1.61 -5.50 -23.33
N GLY A 450 -0.54 -5.11 -22.63
CA GLY A 450 0.38 -4.05 -23.07
C GLY A 450 -0.10 -2.66 -22.62
N PRO A 451 0.37 -1.57 -23.26
CA PRO A 451 -0.02 -0.22 -22.89
C PRO A 451 -1.51 0.03 -23.13
N LEU A 452 -2.22 0.47 -22.09
CA LEU A 452 -3.66 0.75 -22.20
C LEU A 452 -3.92 2.08 -22.91
N ASN A 453 -4.87 2.09 -23.84
CA ASN A 453 -5.30 3.31 -24.52
C ASN A 453 -6.30 4.13 -23.66
N ARG A 454 -6.55 5.38 -24.05
CA ARG A 454 -7.44 6.30 -23.31
C ARG A 454 -8.86 5.77 -23.14
N ALA A 455 -9.41 5.07 -24.13
CA ALA A 455 -10.77 4.52 -24.07
C ALA A 455 -10.85 3.35 -23.08
N GLN A 456 -9.84 2.47 -23.08
CA GLN A 456 -9.71 1.37 -22.12
C GLN A 456 -9.58 1.90 -20.68
N ILE A 457 -8.73 2.91 -20.45
CA ILE A 457 -8.59 3.55 -19.12
C ILE A 457 -9.91 4.18 -18.65
N SER A 458 -10.63 4.88 -19.54
CA SER A 458 -11.92 5.48 -19.23
C SER A 458 -12.97 4.42 -18.87
N ALA A 459 -13.05 3.33 -19.63
CA ALA A 459 -13.97 2.23 -19.34
C ALA A 459 -13.69 1.58 -17.97
N LEU A 460 -12.42 1.39 -17.62
CA LEU A 460 -12.00 0.84 -16.32
C LEU A 460 -12.30 1.76 -15.14
N THR A 461 -12.44 3.07 -15.36
CA THR A 461 -12.69 4.06 -14.30
C THR A 461 -14.14 4.55 -14.22
N ALA A 462 -14.95 4.33 -15.27
CA ALA A 462 -16.34 4.77 -15.34
C ALA A 462 -17.29 4.01 -14.39
N THR A 463 -16.98 2.77 -14.04
CA THR A 463 -17.78 1.91 -13.16
C THR A 463 -17.89 2.41 -11.71
N ASN A 464 -17.14 3.45 -11.33
CA ASN A 464 -17.08 3.99 -9.97
C ASN A 464 -17.57 5.46 -9.83
N LYS A 465 -18.34 6.01 -10.79
CA LYS A 465 -18.88 7.38 -10.72
C LYS A 465 -20.41 7.41 -10.54
N THR A 466 -20.91 7.69 -9.32
CA THR A 466 -22.32 8.03 -8.98
C THR A 466 -22.32 9.40 -8.24
N HIS A 467 -23.30 10.32 -8.25
CA HIS A 467 -24.57 10.62 -8.96
C HIS A 467 -24.96 12.09 -8.61
N THR A 468 -25.75 12.82 -9.43
CA THR A 468 -26.61 13.94 -8.96
C THR A 468 -27.85 14.10 -9.88
N PRO A 469 -29.10 14.19 -9.36
CA PRO A 469 -30.32 14.42 -10.16
C PRO A 469 -31.03 15.79 -9.91
N ALA A 470 -31.91 16.16 -10.85
CA ALA A 470 -32.59 17.45 -11.04
C ALA A 470 -34.03 17.53 -10.47
N ALA A 471 -34.57 18.76 -10.35
CA ALA A 471 -35.87 19.09 -9.75
C ALA A 471 -36.96 19.59 -10.75
N PRO A 472 -38.27 19.45 -10.43
CA PRO A 472 -39.39 20.16 -11.04
C PRO A 472 -40.13 21.16 -10.10
N THR A 473 -41.10 21.89 -10.68
CA THR A 473 -41.66 23.25 -10.39
C THR A 473 -42.76 23.47 -9.32
N GLU A 474 -42.83 24.73 -8.85
CA GLU A 474 -43.68 25.41 -7.81
C GLU A 474 -45.20 25.60 -8.06
N PRO A 475 -45.95 26.03 -7.01
CA PRO A 475 -46.56 27.37 -6.98
C PRO A 475 -46.45 28.19 -5.63
N THR A 476 -46.86 29.47 -5.70
CA THR A 476 -46.46 30.73 -4.99
C THR A 476 -47.06 31.12 -3.60
N THR A 477 -46.35 31.91 -2.75
CA THR A 477 -46.71 33.25 -2.13
C THR A 477 -45.87 33.71 -0.88
N ASN A 478 -45.73 35.05 -0.70
CA ASN A 478 -45.28 35.93 0.44
C ASN A 478 -43.77 36.19 0.76
N ASN A 479 -43.36 37.47 0.79
CA ASN A 479 -41.97 37.95 0.52
C ASN A 479 -41.27 38.75 1.65
N ARG A 480 -41.53 38.51 2.96
CA ARG A 480 -40.83 39.25 4.05
C ARG A 480 -40.41 38.35 5.25
N PRO A 481 -39.17 38.50 5.77
CA PRO A 481 -38.70 37.79 6.97
C PRO A 481 -39.36 38.32 8.27
N ALA A 482 -39.46 37.46 9.28
CA ALA A 482 -40.05 37.77 10.58
C ALA A 482 -39.21 38.75 11.43
N ILE A 483 -39.89 39.53 12.28
CA ILE A 483 -39.27 40.51 13.21
C ILE A 483 -38.82 39.80 14.49
N LEU A 484 -37.56 39.98 14.88
CA LEU A 484 -36.92 39.35 16.05
C LEU A 484 -36.58 40.35 17.16
N PRO A 485 -36.51 39.92 18.43
CA PRO A 485 -35.96 40.69 19.54
C PRO A 485 -34.48 41.07 19.32
N THR A 486 -34.03 42.15 19.97
CA THR A 486 -32.65 42.63 19.89
C THR A 486 -31.65 41.58 20.39
N GLY A 487 -30.64 41.26 19.57
CA GLY A 487 -29.56 40.33 19.88
C GLY A 487 -29.72 38.91 19.33
N ILE A 488 -30.87 38.57 18.75
CA ILE A 488 -31.10 37.26 18.11
C ILE A 488 -30.70 37.31 16.63
N GLN A 489 -29.84 36.38 16.21
CA GLN A 489 -29.37 36.27 14.83
C GLN A 489 -30.33 35.45 13.96
N THR A 490 -30.30 35.70 12.65
CA THR A 490 -31.02 34.92 11.65
C THR A 490 -30.02 34.26 10.70
N TYR A 491 -30.18 32.96 10.48
CA TYR A 491 -29.41 32.18 9.53
C TYR A 491 -30.30 31.57 8.45
N TYR A 492 -29.69 31.23 7.33
CA TYR A 492 -30.31 30.56 6.19
C TYR A 492 -29.47 29.33 5.83
N LEU A 493 -30.11 28.18 5.62
CA LEU A 493 -29.42 27.00 5.10
C LEU A 493 -29.11 27.19 3.61
N PRO A 494 -27.89 26.88 3.14
CA PRO A 494 -27.54 26.98 1.73
C PRO A 494 -28.34 25.95 0.91
N THR A 495 -28.87 26.40 -0.23
CA THR A 495 -29.67 25.55 -1.13
C THR A 495 -28.82 25.10 -2.32
N THR A 496 -29.03 23.89 -2.81
CA THR A 496 -28.35 23.36 -4.01
C THR A 496 -29.13 23.64 -5.30
N GLN A 497 -30.25 24.35 -5.23
CA GLN A 497 -31.06 24.68 -6.39
C GLN A 497 -30.43 25.85 -7.17
N ASN A 498 -29.78 25.52 -8.28
CA ASN A 498 -29.46 26.46 -9.35
C ASN A 498 -30.69 26.61 -10.24
N SER A 499 -31.60 27.50 -9.88
CA SER A 499 -32.67 27.95 -10.78
C SER A 499 -32.96 29.42 -10.52
N GLU A 500 -33.39 30.14 -11.56
CA GLU A 500 -33.90 31.51 -11.46
C GLU A 500 -35.24 31.60 -10.67
N GLN A 501 -35.63 30.54 -9.94
CA GLN A 501 -36.88 30.43 -9.17
C GLN A 501 -36.69 30.89 -7.71
N ALA A 502 -37.80 31.20 -7.04
CA ALA A 502 -37.77 31.83 -5.73
C ALA A 502 -37.74 30.80 -4.60
N ILE A 503 -36.77 30.89 -3.70
CA ILE A 503 -36.58 29.90 -2.64
C ILE A 503 -37.61 30.11 -1.52
N HIS A 504 -38.33 29.05 -1.14
CA HIS A 504 -39.26 29.04 -0.02
C HIS A 504 -38.56 28.70 1.30
N TYR A 505 -38.61 29.62 2.26
CA TYR A 505 -37.96 29.48 3.57
C TYR A 505 -38.98 29.27 4.70
N PHE A 506 -38.76 28.21 5.48
CA PHE A 506 -39.53 27.84 6.66
C PHE A 506 -38.75 28.16 7.94
N PRO A 507 -39.33 28.89 8.90
CA PRO A 507 -38.65 29.26 10.14
C PRO A 507 -38.60 28.10 11.14
N THR A 508 -37.41 27.83 11.68
CA THR A 508 -37.14 26.83 12.71
C THR A 508 -36.11 27.34 13.70
N LEU A 509 -36.00 26.70 14.87
CA LEU A 509 -35.06 27.12 15.91
C LEU A 509 -33.72 26.43 15.70
N LEU A 510 -32.63 27.21 15.68
CA LEU A 510 -31.27 26.70 15.61
C LEU A 510 -30.59 26.79 16.97
N GLY A 511 -30.05 25.68 17.46
CA GLY A 511 -29.13 25.63 18.57
C GLY A 511 -27.73 25.24 18.09
N ILE A 512 -26.73 26.07 18.39
CA ILE A 512 -25.32 25.78 18.10
C ILE A 512 -24.61 25.53 19.43
N ALA A 513 -23.98 24.37 19.57
CA ALA A 513 -23.23 24.02 20.77
C ALA A 513 -21.89 23.38 20.42
N THR A 514 -20.89 23.57 21.28
CA THR A 514 -19.61 22.88 21.24
C THR A 514 -19.53 21.93 22.43
N LEU A 515 -19.25 20.66 22.12
CA LEU A 515 -19.15 19.56 23.06
C LEU A 515 -17.68 19.16 23.18
N TYR A 516 -17.13 19.21 24.38
CA TYR A 516 -15.77 18.81 24.67
C TYR A 516 -15.77 17.39 25.26
N TYR A 517 -14.95 16.50 24.69
CA TYR A 517 -14.79 15.13 25.17
C TYR A 517 -13.36 14.91 25.63
N GLN A 518 -13.19 14.42 26.86
CA GLN A 518 -11.88 14.13 27.43
C GLN A 518 -11.85 12.79 28.17
N ASP A 519 -10.91 11.93 27.78
CA ASP A 519 -10.58 10.68 28.49
C ASP A 519 -9.07 10.43 28.47
N ASN A 520 -8.44 10.50 29.65
CA ASN A 520 -6.98 10.37 29.79
C ASN A 520 -6.46 8.96 29.48
N LYS A 521 -7.28 7.91 29.65
CA LYS A 521 -6.86 6.52 29.41
C LYS A 521 -6.86 6.18 27.93
N ALA A 522 -7.81 6.74 27.17
CA ALA A 522 -7.90 6.63 25.73
C ALA A 522 -7.11 7.72 24.98
N GLY A 523 -6.56 8.72 25.69
CA GLY A 523 -5.84 9.84 25.07
C GLY A 523 -6.77 10.77 24.27
N VAL A 524 -8.07 10.73 24.52
CA VAL A 524 -9.04 11.53 23.78
C VAL A 524 -9.11 12.93 24.37
N ARG A 525 -8.89 13.94 23.52
CA ARG A 525 -9.20 15.34 23.76
C ARG A 525 -9.70 15.94 22.45
N THR A 526 -11.02 15.97 22.29
CA THR A 526 -11.64 16.45 21.06
C THR A 526 -12.81 17.38 21.38
N GLU A 527 -13.11 18.27 20.44
CA GLU A 527 -14.31 19.10 20.47
C GLU A 527 -15.17 18.76 19.26
N ARG A 528 -16.49 18.79 19.44
CA ARG A 528 -17.46 18.58 18.37
C ARG A 528 -18.47 19.71 18.41
N GLU A 529 -18.56 20.47 17.32
CA GLU A 529 -19.66 21.40 17.12
C GLU A 529 -20.90 20.63 16.65
N ILE A 530 -22.05 20.96 17.20
CA ILE A 530 -23.33 20.39 16.79
C ILE A 530 -24.33 21.51 16.53
N LEU A 531 -25.03 21.41 15.41
CA LEU A 531 -26.12 22.28 15.02
C LEU A 531 -27.41 21.47 15.09
N LEU A 532 -28.35 21.91 15.93
CA LEU A 532 -29.66 21.28 16.09
C LEU A 532 -30.74 22.21 15.58
N SER A 533 -31.64 21.67 14.77
CA SER A 533 -32.80 22.38 14.23
C SER A 533 -34.08 21.80 14.78
N ALA A 534 -34.86 22.61 15.49
CA ALA A 534 -36.11 22.19 16.12
C ALA A 534 -37.30 22.96 15.55
N ALA A 535 -38.45 22.29 15.44
CA ALA A 535 -39.70 22.94 15.09
C ALA A 535 -40.13 23.92 16.19
N ILE A 536 -40.76 25.03 15.79
CA ILE A 536 -41.26 26.06 16.71
C ILE A 536 -42.79 25.94 16.73
N ASP A 537 -43.34 25.02 17.52
CA ASP A 537 -44.79 24.81 17.55
C ASP A 537 -45.48 25.54 18.72
N SER A 538 -44.72 25.88 19.77
CA SER A 538 -45.23 26.52 20.99
C SER A 538 -44.15 27.35 21.71
N ASP A 539 -44.48 27.94 22.86
CA ASP A 539 -43.49 28.61 23.73
C ASP A 539 -42.41 27.64 24.27
N ASN A 540 -42.65 26.32 24.23
CA ASN A 540 -41.68 25.28 24.59
C ASN A 540 -41.21 24.51 23.36
N VAL A 541 -39.91 24.20 23.33
CA VAL A 541 -39.27 23.40 22.28
C VAL A 541 -38.70 22.13 22.91
N ASP A 542 -39.00 20.99 22.29
CA ASP A 542 -38.39 19.71 22.65
C ASP A 542 -37.14 19.47 21.80
N TRP A 543 -35.98 19.65 22.42
CA TRP A 543 -34.70 19.41 21.76
C TRP A 543 -34.39 17.92 21.53
N LYS A 544 -35.16 17.00 22.13
CA LYS A 544 -34.97 15.55 21.89
C LYS A 544 -35.44 15.13 20.51
N THR A 545 -36.39 15.86 19.92
CA THR A 545 -36.87 15.65 18.55
C THR A 545 -36.19 16.58 17.55
N ALA A 546 -35.16 17.32 17.97
CA ALA A 546 -34.42 18.21 17.09
C ALA A 546 -33.58 17.42 16.09
N GLU A 547 -33.54 17.93 14.86
CA GLU A 547 -32.79 17.34 13.76
C GLU A 547 -31.36 17.89 13.76
N ALA A 548 -30.35 17.02 13.71
CA ALA A 548 -28.97 17.45 13.56
C ALA A 548 -28.70 17.89 12.12
N LEU A 549 -28.20 19.12 11.95
CA LEU A 549 -27.84 19.64 10.65
C LEU A 549 -26.46 19.12 10.23
N ALA A 550 -26.32 18.76 8.95
CA ALA A 550 -25.04 18.29 8.39
C ALA A 550 -24.04 19.44 8.14
N GLN A 551 -24.51 20.69 8.15
CA GLN A 551 -23.72 21.88 7.87
C GLN A 551 -22.94 22.34 9.11
N ASN A 552 -21.80 22.98 8.87
CA ASN A 552 -21.04 23.70 9.90
C ASN A 552 -21.55 25.14 10.03
N THR A 553 -21.25 25.81 11.15
CA THR A 553 -21.65 27.20 11.38
C THR A 553 -21.23 28.15 10.25
N ASP A 554 -20.05 27.96 9.67
CA ASP A 554 -19.51 28.81 8.58
C ASP A 554 -20.23 28.63 7.24
N GLN A 555 -20.99 27.54 7.08
CA GLN A 555 -21.79 27.27 5.89
C GLN A 555 -23.18 27.90 5.98
N LEU A 556 -23.57 28.39 7.16
CA LEU A 556 -24.83 29.11 7.34
C LEU A 556 -24.72 30.50 6.72
N GLN A 557 -25.70 30.84 5.89
CA GLN A 557 -25.76 32.17 5.27
C GLN A 557 -26.46 33.14 6.22
N THR A 558 -25.99 34.38 6.25
CA THR A 558 -26.65 35.49 7.00
C THR A 558 -27.61 36.30 6.13
N ARG A 559 -27.65 35.99 4.83
CA ARG A 559 -28.54 36.60 3.85
C ARG A 559 -29.26 35.50 3.07
N PRO A 560 -30.56 35.69 2.77
CA PRO A 560 -31.29 34.77 1.91
C PRO A 560 -30.73 34.82 0.49
N GLN A 561 -30.65 33.66 -0.17
CA GLN A 561 -30.51 33.63 -1.62
C GLN A 561 -31.79 34.18 -2.27
N GLN A 562 -31.66 35.09 -3.23
CA GLN A 562 -32.78 35.77 -3.88
C GLN A 562 -33.05 35.20 -5.27
N PRO A 563 -34.31 35.19 -5.74
CA PRO A 563 -35.53 35.62 -5.03
C PRO A 563 -35.94 34.67 -3.88
N ALA A 564 -36.59 35.17 -2.82
CA ALA A 564 -36.91 34.38 -1.61
C ALA A 564 -38.32 34.64 -1.05
N TYR A 565 -39.10 33.58 -0.85
CA TYR A 565 -40.38 33.57 -0.13
C TYR A 565 -40.22 33.07 1.31
N TYR A 566 -41.05 33.58 2.22
CA TYR A 566 -40.99 33.28 3.65
C TYR A 566 -42.33 32.78 4.16
N HIS A 567 -42.29 31.64 4.85
CA HIS A 567 -43.44 31.14 5.59
C HIS A 567 -43.57 31.86 6.94
N GLU A 568 -44.81 31.96 7.43
CA GLU A 568 -45.14 32.68 8.65
C GLU A 568 -44.43 32.07 9.86
N ALA A 569 -43.74 32.92 10.63
CA ALA A 569 -43.04 32.49 11.83
C ALA A 569 -43.97 32.58 13.06
N PRO A 570 -43.94 31.58 13.96
CA PRO A 570 -44.76 31.56 15.16
C PRO A 570 -44.51 32.77 16.08
N ILE A 571 -45.57 33.31 16.69
CA ILE A 571 -45.50 34.47 17.61
C ILE A 571 -44.52 34.24 18.79
N ALA A 572 -44.25 32.97 19.13
CA ALA A 572 -43.31 32.57 20.17
C ALA A 572 -41.90 33.17 20.00
N ILE A 573 -41.44 33.45 18.78
CA ILE A 573 -40.10 34.02 18.52
C ILE A 573 -39.97 35.48 18.97
N GLN A 574 -41.09 36.19 19.14
CA GLN A 574 -41.10 37.61 19.53
C GLN A 574 -40.89 37.82 21.04
N LYS A 575 -40.95 36.76 21.85
CA LYS A 575 -40.85 36.82 23.31
C LYS A 575 -39.41 36.58 23.80
N PRO A 576 -38.69 37.56 24.38
CA PRO A 576 -37.30 37.38 24.83
C PRO A 576 -37.11 36.28 25.88
N LYS A 577 -38.10 36.04 26.75
CA LYS A 577 -38.05 34.99 27.79
C LYS A 577 -37.97 33.57 27.19
N ASN A 578 -38.53 33.36 26.01
CA ASN A 578 -38.54 32.05 25.37
C ASN A 578 -37.12 31.63 24.94
N TRP A 579 -36.33 32.57 24.39
CA TRP A 579 -34.95 32.33 23.96
C TRP A 579 -34.04 31.87 25.11
N GLN A 580 -34.14 32.50 26.29
CA GLN A 580 -33.41 32.09 27.49
C GLN A 580 -33.81 30.69 27.97
N ASN A 581 -35.11 30.37 27.87
CA ASN A 581 -35.61 29.05 28.21
C ASN A 581 -35.09 27.98 27.24
N TRP A 582 -35.13 28.26 25.93
CA TRP A 582 -34.67 27.33 24.89
C TRP A 582 -33.18 27.04 24.98
N GLU A 583 -32.35 28.03 25.31
CA GLU A 583 -30.92 27.85 25.56
C GLU A 583 -30.66 26.90 26.75
N LYS A 584 -31.41 27.07 27.84
CA LYS A 584 -31.32 26.22 29.04
C LYS A 584 -31.78 24.79 28.77
N THR A 585 -32.87 24.61 28.03
CA THR A 585 -33.39 23.28 27.69
C THR A 585 -32.48 22.57 26.69
N LEU A 586 -31.83 23.29 25.77
CA LEU A 586 -30.82 22.76 24.84
C LEU A 586 -29.64 22.15 25.61
N LYS A 587 -29.06 22.91 26.54
CA LYS A 587 -27.94 22.41 27.37
C LYS A 587 -28.30 21.17 28.17
N THR A 588 -29.55 21.10 28.67
CA THR A 588 -30.05 19.95 29.43
C THR A 588 -30.23 18.73 28.53
N ALA A 589 -30.76 18.92 27.31
CA ALA A 589 -30.95 17.84 26.35
C ALA A 589 -29.60 17.26 25.88
N LEU A 590 -28.65 18.13 25.51
CA LEU A 590 -27.31 17.71 25.08
C LEU A 590 -26.59 16.90 26.16
N ARG A 591 -26.71 17.27 27.44
CA ARG A 591 -26.13 16.48 28.55
C ARG A 591 -26.67 15.04 28.61
N GLN A 592 -27.89 14.79 28.16
CA GLN A 592 -28.52 13.48 28.21
C GLN A 592 -28.21 12.60 26.98
N SER A 593 -27.76 13.20 25.88
CA SER A 593 -27.60 12.51 24.59
C SER A 593 -26.22 12.65 23.95
N ALA A 594 -25.35 13.51 24.46
CA ALA A 594 -24.01 13.76 23.91
C ALA A 594 -22.99 12.74 24.44
N SER A 595 -22.84 11.64 23.71
CA SER A 595 -21.76 10.69 23.89
C SER A 595 -21.04 10.43 22.56
N ILE A 596 -19.78 10.00 22.66
CA ILE A 596 -19.02 9.46 21.53
C ILE A 596 -18.61 8.03 21.84
N ASP A 597 -18.73 7.16 20.84
CA ASP A 597 -18.20 5.81 20.92
C ASP A 597 -16.83 5.77 20.25
N ILE A 598 -15.87 5.15 20.94
CA ILE A 598 -14.56 4.80 20.40
C ILE A 598 -14.36 3.29 20.55
N TYR A 599 -13.46 2.73 19.76
CA TYR A 599 -13.10 1.31 19.81
C TYR A 599 -11.77 1.12 20.54
N TYR A 600 -11.60 -0.01 21.20
CA TYR A 600 -10.34 -0.43 21.81
C TYR A 600 -9.96 -1.81 21.30
N ALA A 601 -8.71 -1.97 20.84
CA ALA A 601 -8.15 -3.24 20.41
C ALA A 601 -7.22 -3.80 21.50
N PRO A 602 -7.64 -4.80 22.30
CA PRO A 602 -6.86 -5.29 23.44
C PRO A 602 -5.53 -5.93 23.04
N ASP A 603 -5.53 -6.69 21.94
CA ASP A 603 -4.34 -7.37 21.42
C ASP A 603 -3.21 -6.41 21.02
N LEU A 604 -3.57 -5.20 20.58
CA LEU A 604 -2.64 -4.16 20.13
C LEU A 604 -2.51 -2.99 21.12
N LYS A 605 -3.36 -2.96 22.15
CA LYS A 605 -3.46 -1.90 23.17
C LYS A 605 -3.63 -0.50 22.58
N GLN A 606 -4.38 -0.38 21.50
CA GLN A 606 -4.67 0.91 20.83
C GLN A 606 -6.16 1.25 20.89
N TYR A 607 -6.45 2.56 20.94
CA TYR A 607 -7.81 3.11 20.84
C TYR A 607 -8.04 3.72 19.45
N SER A 608 -9.31 3.75 19.02
CA SER A 608 -9.74 4.47 17.83
C SER A 608 -9.71 5.98 18.06
N GLU A 609 -9.60 6.73 16.97
CA GLU A 609 -9.82 8.18 17.01
C GLU A 609 -11.33 8.46 17.20
N PRO A 610 -11.72 9.57 17.85
CA PRO A 610 -13.12 9.97 17.95
C PRO A 610 -13.78 10.11 16.58
N GLY A 611 -14.91 9.43 16.36
CA GLY A 611 -15.63 9.45 15.08
C GLY A 611 -15.03 8.57 13.99
N GLU A 612 -13.94 7.84 14.26
CA GLU A 612 -13.38 6.83 13.37
C GLU A 612 -14.35 5.66 13.22
N THR A 613 -14.66 5.24 11.99
CA THR A 613 -15.50 4.06 11.75
C THR A 613 -14.76 2.79 12.17
N GLU A 614 -15.49 1.73 12.52
CA GLU A 614 -14.87 0.44 12.88
C GLU A 614 -13.93 -0.04 11.78
N THR A 615 -14.35 0.05 10.52
CA THR A 615 -13.55 -0.33 9.35
C THR A 615 -12.28 0.50 9.23
N ALA A 616 -12.36 1.83 9.41
CA ALA A 616 -11.19 2.71 9.36
C ALA A 616 -10.20 2.39 10.49
N PHE A 617 -10.72 2.09 11.69
CA PHE A 617 -9.89 1.68 12.82
C PHE A 617 -9.17 0.35 12.54
N ARG A 618 -9.89 -0.69 12.08
CA ARG A 618 -9.29 -1.98 11.70
C ARG A 618 -8.18 -1.80 10.66
N ASN A 619 -8.42 -0.97 9.65
CA ASN A 619 -7.43 -0.69 8.61
C ASN A 619 -6.19 0.03 9.17
N ARG A 620 -6.37 1.00 10.08
CA ARG A 620 -5.24 1.65 10.78
C ARG A 620 -4.44 0.67 11.63
N LEU A 621 -5.13 -0.26 12.31
CA LEU A 621 -4.48 -1.32 13.08
C LEU A 621 -3.70 -2.30 12.21
N ALA A 622 -3.96 -2.38 10.90
CA ALA A 622 -3.35 -3.38 10.02
C ALA A 622 -1.82 -3.33 10.03
N THR A 623 -1.20 -2.14 10.03
CA THR A 623 0.26 -2.02 10.09
C THR A 623 0.81 -2.52 11.42
N THR A 624 0.25 -2.07 12.55
CA THR A 624 0.70 -2.52 13.87
C THR A 624 0.43 -4.02 14.09
N ALA A 625 -0.67 -4.54 13.55
CA ALA A 625 -0.97 -5.96 13.56
C ALA A 625 0.07 -6.77 12.77
N ARG A 626 0.48 -6.30 11.58
CA ARG A 626 1.58 -6.90 10.81
C ARG A 626 2.90 -6.87 11.56
N GLU A 627 3.24 -5.74 12.18
CA GLU A 627 4.46 -5.61 12.99
C GLU A 627 4.51 -6.64 14.13
N GLN A 628 3.42 -6.75 14.90
CA GLN A 628 3.32 -7.74 15.98
C GLN A 628 3.37 -9.18 15.45
N ARG A 629 2.66 -9.45 14.35
CA ARG A 629 2.67 -10.75 13.69
C ARG A 629 4.07 -11.13 13.20
N ASP A 630 4.77 -10.23 12.52
CA ASP A 630 6.08 -10.50 11.93
C ASP A 630 7.12 -10.71 13.03
N ALA A 631 7.07 -9.92 14.11
CA ALA A 631 7.90 -10.12 15.30
C ALA A 631 7.65 -11.50 15.95
N GLN A 632 6.39 -11.90 16.12
CA GLN A 632 6.05 -13.21 16.68
C GLN A 632 6.39 -14.35 15.73
N THR A 633 6.21 -14.16 14.42
CA THR A 633 6.59 -15.12 13.38
C THR A 633 8.09 -15.34 13.36
N MET A 634 8.90 -14.27 13.47
CA MET A 634 10.35 -14.38 13.53
C MET A 634 10.80 -15.12 14.80
N THR A 635 10.20 -14.78 15.95
CA THR A 635 10.47 -15.44 17.23
C THR A 635 10.11 -16.94 17.16
N LEU A 636 8.96 -17.26 16.56
CA LEU A 636 8.50 -18.62 16.37
C LEU A 636 9.42 -19.40 15.43
N ARG A 637 9.79 -18.81 14.28
CA ARG A 637 10.75 -19.41 13.35
C ARG A 637 12.09 -19.70 14.04
N GLN A 638 12.65 -18.75 14.79
CA GLN A 638 13.90 -18.96 15.53
C GLN A 638 13.80 -20.14 16.51
N LYS A 639 12.73 -20.21 17.30
CA LYS A 639 12.45 -21.32 18.23
C LYS A 639 12.43 -22.68 17.52
N TYR A 640 11.83 -22.75 16.33
CA TYR A 640 11.74 -23.98 15.55
C TYR A 640 13.02 -24.33 14.80
N THR A 641 13.77 -23.34 14.29
CA THR A 641 15.09 -23.55 13.68
C THR A 641 16.07 -24.19 14.66
N THR A 642 16.08 -23.74 15.93
CA THR A 642 16.92 -24.38 16.98
C THR A 642 16.58 -25.85 17.17
N LYS A 643 15.28 -26.21 17.16
CA LYS A 643 14.82 -27.60 17.26
C LYS A 643 15.15 -28.42 16.00
N GLN A 644 14.97 -27.85 14.81
CA GLN A 644 15.31 -28.48 13.54
C GLN A 644 16.81 -28.80 13.45
N ILE A 645 17.69 -27.88 13.85
CA ILE A 645 19.14 -28.13 13.88
C ILE A 645 19.47 -29.33 14.78
N SER A 646 18.85 -29.40 15.95
CA SER A 646 19.03 -30.53 16.87
C SER A 646 18.57 -31.85 16.25
N LEU A 647 17.37 -31.90 15.67
CA LEU A 647 16.83 -33.12 15.05
C LEU A 647 17.61 -33.53 13.80
N ASN A 648 18.03 -32.59 12.94
CA ASN A 648 18.86 -32.90 11.77
C ASN A 648 20.22 -33.48 12.15
N LYS A 649 20.84 -32.98 13.23
CA LYS A 649 22.07 -33.57 13.79
C LYS A 649 21.83 -35.01 14.27
N GLN A 650 20.69 -35.27 14.91
CA GLN A 650 20.30 -36.61 15.32
C GLN A 650 20.01 -37.52 14.12
N LEU A 651 19.36 -37.01 13.08
CA LEU A 651 19.06 -37.74 11.84
C LEU A 651 20.36 -38.17 11.15
N LEU A 652 21.31 -37.25 10.99
CA LEU A 652 22.62 -37.54 10.41
C LEU A 652 23.36 -38.63 11.22
N THR A 653 23.28 -38.58 12.55
CA THR A 653 23.87 -39.59 13.43
C THR A 653 23.18 -40.95 13.27
N ALA A 654 21.84 -40.96 13.17
CA ALA A 654 21.05 -42.18 12.98
C ALA A 654 21.28 -42.79 11.59
N GLU A 655 21.40 -41.97 10.56
CA GLU A 655 21.73 -42.39 9.19
C GLU A 655 23.13 -43.01 9.11
N GLN A 656 24.12 -42.40 9.77
CA GLN A 656 25.47 -42.96 9.86
C GLN A 656 25.48 -44.32 10.60
N ALA A 657 24.71 -44.45 11.67
CA ALA A 657 24.56 -45.71 12.41
C ALA A 657 23.88 -46.79 11.55
N LEU A 658 22.78 -46.44 10.87
CA LEU A 658 22.07 -47.35 9.96
C LEU A 658 22.97 -47.80 8.81
N ASN A 659 23.71 -46.89 8.18
CA ASN A 659 24.67 -47.21 7.13
C ASN A 659 25.80 -48.11 7.61
N ARG A 660 26.25 -47.95 8.86
CA ARG A 660 27.26 -48.82 9.48
C ARG A 660 26.72 -50.23 9.70
N GLU A 661 25.53 -50.36 10.29
CA GLU A 661 24.89 -51.66 10.53
C GLU A 661 24.55 -52.38 9.22
N ASN A 662 24.06 -51.66 8.20
CA ASN A 662 23.78 -52.22 6.87
C ASN A 662 25.05 -52.69 6.12
N LYS A 663 26.19 -52.00 6.33
CA LYS A 663 27.50 -52.44 5.79
C LYS A 663 28.04 -53.67 6.52
N GLN A 664 27.86 -53.77 7.84
CA GLN A 664 28.26 -54.95 8.61
C GLN A 664 27.38 -56.18 8.29
N ALA A 665 26.08 -55.97 8.08
CA ALA A 665 25.17 -57.02 7.64
C ALA A 665 25.54 -57.56 6.24
N SER A 666 25.93 -56.69 5.30
CA SER A 666 26.31 -57.11 3.94
C SER A 666 27.72 -57.72 3.85
N SER A 667 28.68 -57.28 4.67
CA SER A 667 30.00 -57.95 4.77
C SER A 667 29.89 -59.34 5.40
N SER A 668 29.00 -59.53 6.39
CA SER A 668 28.75 -60.85 6.99
C SER A 668 28.18 -61.86 5.98
N LEU A 669 27.41 -61.39 4.99
CA LEU A 669 26.87 -62.21 3.90
C LEU A 669 27.94 -62.59 2.88
N LEU A 670 28.93 -61.72 2.63
CA LEU A 670 30.07 -62.02 1.75
C LEU A 670 31.05 -63.00 2.41
N ASP A 671 31.28 -62.91 3.73
CA ASP A 671 32.11 -63.85 4.47
C ASP A 671 31.43 -65.23 4.68
N ALA A 672 30.10 -65.29 4.63
CA ALA A 672 29.34 -66.55 4.59
C ALA A 672 29.34 -67.21 3.19
N GLY A 673 29.70 -66.47 2.15
CA GLY A 673 29.65 -66.86 0.74
C GLY A 673 30.87 -67.62 0.20
N ILE A 674 31.83 -68.04 1.04
CA ILE A 674 33.05 -68.78 0.61
C ILE A 674 33.11 -70.23 1.15
N ALA A 675 32.04 -70.77 1.75
CA ALA A 675 32.04 -72.14 2.29
C ALA A 675 31.04 -73.12 1.65
N ILE A 676 30.61 -72.90 0.41
CA ILE A 676 29.80 -73.86 -0.37
C ILE A 676 30.35 -73.96 -1.79
N GLY A 677 31.43 -74.73 -1.95
CA GLY A 677 32.07 -74.95 -3.23
C GLY A 677 33.14 -76.02 -3.15
N GLY A 678 32.73 -77.29 -3.09
CA GLY A 678 33.67 -78.42 -3.17
C GLY A 678 33.25 -79.66 -2.41
N ALA A 679 32.11 -80.28 -2.78
CA ALA A 679 31.85 -81.70 -2.50
C ALA A 679 30.62 -82.20 -3.30
N LEU A 680 30.72 -82.19 -4.62
CA LEU A 680 29.99 -83.15 -5.45
C LEU A 680 30.96 -84.27 -5.79
N LEU A 681 30.76 -85.45 -5.19
CA LEU A 681 31.04 -86.80 -5.71
C LEU A 681 31.17 -87.79 -4.53
N GLY A 682 30.23 -88.73 -4.43
CA GLY A 682 30.42 -89.94 -3.61
C GLY A 682 29.18 -90.45 -2.88
N ALA A 683 28.68 -91.60 -3.34
CA ALA A 683 27.96 -92.62 -2.56
C ALA A 683 26.46 -92.45 -2.28
N PHE A 684 25.64 -92.77 -3.29
CA PHE A 684 24.39 -93.51 -3.08
C PHE A 684 24.69 -95.03 -3.10
N THR A 685 25.15 -95.59 -1.99
CA THR A 685 25.03 -97.02 -1.66
C THR A 685 25.04 -97.18 -0.14
N GLY A 686 24.11 -97.98 0.39
CA GLY A 686 23.66 -97.90 1.78
C GLY A 686 24.34 -98.79 2.81
N ARG A 687 23.73 -98.70 4.02
CA ARG A 687 23.87 -99.47 5.27
C ARG A 687 24.99 -99.10 6.26
N LYS A 688 24.51 -98.67 7.45
CA LYS A 688 25.02 -98.77 8.84
C LYS A 688 26.46 -99.31 9.00
N VAL A 689 27.36 -98.68 9.76
CA VAL A 689 27.33 -98.56 11.23
C VAL A 689 28.20 -97.37 11.69
N LEU A 690 27.74 -96.75 12.77
CA LEU A 690 28.35 -95.77 13.69
C LEU A 690 29.89 -95.71 13.74
N SER A 691 30.43 -94.49 13.69
CA SER A 691 31.66 -94.13 14.42
C SER A 691 31.46 -92.83 15.19
N GLN A 692 32.18 -92.75 16.31
CA GLN A 692 32.03 -91.83 17.41
C GLN A 692 32.36 -90.36 17.06
N THR A 693 31.34 -89.52 17.28
CA THR A 693 31.46 -88.26 18.02
C THR A 693 32.02 -87.04 17.28
N ASN A 694 31.42 -86.76 16.13
CA ASN A 694 31.34 -85.45 15.47
C ASN A 694 30.54 -84.37 16.26
N ILE A 695 30.51 -84.43 17.60
CA ILE A 695 29.73 -83.51 18.45
C ILE A 695 30.46 -82.18 18.72
N GLN A 696 31.78 -82.11 18.51
CA GLN A 696 32.56 -80.89 18.77
C GLN A 696 32.49 -79.83 17.64
N ARG A 697 31.83 -80.11 16.52
CA ARG A 697 31.59 -79.12 15.44
C ARG A 697 30.13 -78.65 15.31
N ALA A 698 29.26 -79.05 16.22
CA ALA A 698 27.88 -78.54 16.31
C ALA A 698 27.77 -77.24 17.15
N ALA A 699 28.76 -76.94 17.99
CA ALA A 699 28.74 -75.76 18.88
C ALA A 699 29.11 -74.44 18.18
N SER A 700 29.79 -74.47 17.03
CA SER A 700 30.20 -73.27 16.27
C SER A 700 29.16 -72.80 15.25
N ALA A 701 28.21 -73.66 14.86
CA ALA A 701 27.10 -73.30 13.97
C ALA A 701 25.95 -72.62 14.74
N ALA A 702 25.64 -73.08 15.96
CA ALA A 702 24.59 -72.47 16.80
C ALA A 702 24.96 -71.05 17.29
N LYS A 703 26.26 -70.79 17.54
CA LYS A 703 26.75 -69.45 17.95
C LYS A 703 26.73 -68.43 16.80
N LYS A 704 26.90 -68.88 15.55
CA LYS A 704 26.84 -68.04 14.34
C LYS A 704 25.40 -67.71 13.91
N VAL A 705 24.44 -68.60 14.13
CA VAL A 705 23.01 -68.31 13.88
C VAL A 705 22.44 -67.29 14.89
N GLY A 706 22.86 -67.35 16.16
CA GLY A 706 22.49 -66.33 17.17
C GLY A 706 23.10 -64.94 16.91
N GLN A 707 24.27 -64.89 16.25
CA GLN A 707 24.94 -63.63 15.88
C GLN A 707 24.23 -62.94 14.71
N ILE A 708 23.78 -63.71 13.70
CA ILE A 708 22.98 -63.20 12.57
C ILE A 708 21.60 -62.69 13.02
N SER A 709 20.98 -63.34 14.02
CA SER A 709 19.73 -62.86 14.61
C SER A 709 19.91 -61.53 15.37
N LYS A 710 21.05 -61.35 16.04
CA LYS A 710 21.37 -60.13 16.79
C LYS A 710 21.69 -58.96 15.85
N GLU A 711 22.48 -59.20 14.80
CA GLU A 711 22.81 -58.20 13.78
C GLU A 711 21.57 -57.72 12.99
N ARG A 712 20.59 -58.62 12.73
CA ARG A 712 19.28 -58.21 12.18
C ARG A 712 18.47 -57.35 13.15
N GLN A 713 18.53 -57.64 14.43
CA GLN A 713 17.81 -56.87 15.46
C GLN A 713 18.43 -55.49 15.65
N ASP A 714 19.76 -55.39 15.57
CA ASP A 714 20.51 -54.13 15.67
C ASP A 714 20.28 -53.22 14.44
N SER A 715 20.26 -53.79 13.22
CA SER A 715 19.87 -53.07 11.99
C SER A 715 18.40 -52.59 12.04
N ALA A 716 17.47 -53.43 12.51
CA ALA A 716 16.07 -53.04 12.69
C ALA A 716 15.88 -51.92 13.73
N ALA A 717 16.65 -51.95 14.82
CA ALA A 717 16.63 -50.89 15.83
C ALA A 717 17.20 -49.57 15.31
N ALA A 718 18.27 -49.60 14.50
CA ALA A 718 18.82 -48.42 13.84
C ALA A 718 17.84 -47.82 12.82
N GLN A 719 17.15 -48.67 12.05
CA GLN A 719 16.11 -48.26 11.11
C GLN A 719 14.93 -47.60 11.82
N ALA A 720 14.40 -48.23 12.88
CA ALA A 720 13.31 -47.67 13.67
C ALA A 720 13.67 -46.31 14.30
N LYS A 721 14.94 -46.12 14.71
CA LYS A 721 15.43 -44.84 15.23
C LYS A 721 15.52 -43.76 14.15
N TYR A 722 15.97 -44.12 12.94
CA TYR A 722 15.97 -43.21 11.79
C TYR A 722 14.55 -42.76 11.44
N GLU A 723 13.62 -43.71 11.31
CA GLU A 723 12.20 -43.43 11.03
C GLU A 723 11.53 -42.58 12.11
N LEU A 724 11.84 -42.84 13.39
CA LEU A 724 11.33 -42.04 14.50
C LEU A 724 11.79 -40.58 14.42
N ILE A 725 13.09 -40.34 14.13
CA ILE A 725 13.62 -38.97 14.02
C ILE A 725 13.04 -38.26 12.79
N GLN A 726 12.87 -38.98 11.67
CA GLN A 726 12.19 -38.46 10.49
C GLN A 726 10.74 -38.04 10.81
N SER A 727 10.00 -38.89 11.52
CA SER A 727 8.64 -38.58 11.98
C SER A 727 8.61 -37.37 12.92
N GLN A 728 9.59 -37.22 13.81
CA GLN A 728 9.71 -36.05 14.68
C GLN A 728 9.98 -34.77 13.91
N ILE A 729 10.80 -34.81 12.85
CA ILE A 729 11.04 -33.66 11.97
C ILE A 729 9.74 -33.26 11.27
N GLN A 730 9.02 -34.23 10.70
CA GLN A 730 7.75 -33.98 10.03
C GLN A 730 6.69 -33.40 10.98
N GLN A 731 6.54 -33.97 12.19
CA GLN A 731 5.65 -33.43 13.21
C GLN A 731 6.03 -32.01 13.63
N LEU A 732 7.33 -31.73 13.75
CA LEU A 732 7.81 -30.39 14.08
C LEU A 732 7.48 -29.38 12.97
N GLU A 733 7.58 -29.78 11.70
CA GLU A 733 7.19 -28.94 10.56
C GLU A 733 5.68 -28.69 10.51
N GLU A 734 4.87 -29.73 10.77
CA GLU A 734 3.41 -29.60 10.85
C GLU A 734 2.98 -28.69 12.01
N GLN A 735 3.61 -28.82 13.18
CA GLN A 735 3.39 -27.93 14.33
C GLN A 735 3.76 -26.49 14.00
N LEU A 736 4.93 -26.25 13.38
CA LEU A 736 5.33 -24.90 12.96
C LEU A 736 4.29 -24.31 12.01
N LYS A 737 3.81 -25.11 11.05
CA LYS A 737 2.80 -24.68 10.08
C LYS A 737 1.48 -24.31 10.77
N ALA A 738 1.03 -25.12 11.73
CA ALA A 738 -0.18 -24.85 12.50
C ALA A 738 -0.05 -23.58 13.34
N GLU A 739 1.02 -23.43 14.12
CA GLU A 739 1.26 -22.25 14.97
C GLU A 739 1.43 -20.97 14.13
N LEU A 740 2.09 -21.04 12.97
CA LEU A 740 2.17 -19.92 12.03
C LEU A 740 0.80 -19.53 11.46
N SER A 741 -0.04 -20.51 11.11
CA SER A 741 -1.39 -20.25 10.61
C SER A 741 -2.28 -19.62 11.67
N GLU A 742 -2.15 -20.04 12.93
CA GLU A 742 -2.89 -19.46 14.05
C GLU A 742 -2.48 -18.00 14.29
N LEU A 743 -1.16 -17.73 14.29
CA LEU A 743 -0.63 -16.36 14.36
C LEU A 743 -1.13 -15.49 13.19
N GLN A 744 -1.18 -16.07 11.98
CA GLN A 744 -1.67 -15.38 10.80
C GLN A 744 -3.13 -14.99 10.95
N GLN A 745 -3.99 -15.90 11.39
CA GLN A 745 -5.42 -15.63 11.61
C GLN A 745 -5.65 -14.61 12.72
N ARG A 746 -4.92 -14.72 13.85
CA ARG A 746 -5.07 -13.82 15.00
C ARG A 746 -4.81 -12.34 14.67
N TYR A 747 -3.82 -12.07 13.81
CA TYR A 747 -3.41 -10.70 13.46
C TYR A 747 -4.00 -10.21 12.12
N GLN A 748 -4.99 -10.89 11.56
CA GLN A 748 -5.78 -10.33 10.46
C GLN A 748 -6.67 -9.20 10.99
N PRO A 749 -6.72 -8.02 10.32
CA PRO A 749 -7.51 -6.87 10.78
C PRO A 749 -8.97 -7.18 11.10
N GLU A 750 -9.56 -8.14 10.40
CA GLU A 750 -10.96 -8.56 10.56
C GLU A 750 -11.19 -9.44 11.79
N ASN A 751 -10.17 -10.19 12.21
CA ASN A 751 -10.24 -11.08 13.37
C ASN A 751 -9.81 -10.39 14.67
N LEU A 752 -9.31 -9.16 14.61
CA LEU A 752 -8.96 -8.39 15.80
C LEU A 752 -10.23 -8.16 16.65
N THR A 753 -10.12 -8.44 17.95
CA THR A 753 -11.21 -8.18 18.88
C THR A 753 -11.29 -6.68 19.15
N LEU A 754 -12.48 -6.09 18.96
CA LEU A 754 -12.72 -4.67 19.24
C LEU A 754 -13.77 -4.52 20.33
N GLU A 755 -13.47 -3.71 21.33
CA GLU A 755 -14.38 -3.36 22.43
C GLU A 755 -14.85 -1.91 22.25
N THR A 756 -16.16 -1.66 22.33
CA THR A 756 -16.71 -0.30 22.30
C THR A 756 -16.61 0.35 23.68
N LYS A 757 -16.07 1.57 23.72
CA LYS A 757 -16.02 2.42 24.90
C LYS A 757 -16.73 3.74 24.61
N THR A 758 -17.78 4.01 25.36
CA THR A 758 -18.55 5.26 25.30
C THR A 758 -17.93 6.32 26.21
N ILE A 759 -17.82 7.55 25.72
CA ILE A 759 -17.35 8.72 26.45
C ILE A 759 -18.47 9.77 26.45
N ASP A 760 -19.01 10.07 27.63
CA ASP A 760 -20.08 11.06 27.81
C ASP A 760 -19.53 12.48 27.99
N ALA A 761 -20.20 13.48 27.42
CA ALA A 761 -19.92 14.88 27.69
C ALA A 761 -20.40 15.27 29.10
N LYS A 762 -19.55 15.88 29.91
CA LYS A 762 -19.94 16.39 31.24
C LYS A 762 -20.64 17.74 31.11
N ALA A 763 -21.39 18.13 32.13
CA ALA A 763 -22.10 19.42 32.14
C ALA A 763 -21.17 20.65 32.04
N SER A 764 -19.92 20.53 32.51
CA SER A 764 -18.86 21.54 32.37
C SER A 764 -18.32 21.65 30.95
N ASP A 765 -18.53 20.61 30.14
CA ASP A 765 -17.86 20.39 28.86
C ASP A 765 -18.83 20.66 27.69
N ILE A 766 -19.95 21.34 27.98
CA ILE A 766 -20.98 21.75 27.01
C ILE A 766 -21.08 23.27 27.02
N GLU A 767 -20.67 23.87 25.91
CA GLU A 767 -20.80 25.30 25.66
C GLU A 767 -21.90 25.54 24.62
N ILE A 768 -22.90 26.35 24.98
CA ILE A 768 -23.92 26.79 24.01
C ILE A 768 -23.40 28.08 23.40
N LYS A 769 -23.11 28.06 22.09
CA LYS A 769 -22.63 29.25 21.37
C LYS A 769 -23.75 30.23 21.11
N THR A 770 -24.88 29.74 20.60
CA THR A 770 -26.05 30.58 20.32
C THR A 770 -27.33 29.77 20.13
N VAL A 771 -28.46 30.43 20.38
CA VAL A 771 -29.78 30.01 19.90
C VAL A 771 -30.29 31.09 18.95
N ALA A 772 -30.58 30.72 17.72
CA ALA A 772 -30.88 31.64 16.62
C ALA A 772 -32.13 31.20 15.83
N LEU A 773 -32.67 32.11 15.01
CA LEU A 773 -33.70 31.74 14.04
C LEU A 773 -33.01 31.18 12.79
N LEU A 774 -33.48 30.02 12.32
CA LEU A 774 -33.01 29.42 11.08
C LEU A 774 -34.13 29.29 10.08
N TYR A 775 -33.92 29.85 8.89
CA TYR A 775 -34.75 29.61 7.74
C TYR A 775 -34.19 28.44 6.91
N ARG A 776 -35.01 27.38 6.77
CA ARG A 776 -34.68 26.20 5.97
C ARG A 776 -35.53 26.16 4.69
N SER A 777 -34.95 25.80 3.56
CA SER A 777 -35.73 25.41 2.39
C SER A 777 -36.10 23.93 2.51
N LEU A 778 -37.38 23.58 2.36
CA LEU A 778 -37.76 22.17 2.21
C LEU A 778 -37.29 21.70 0.83
N SER A 779 -36.56 20.57 0.79
CA SER A 779 -36.08 19.92 -0.43
C SER A 779 -37.20 19.30 -1.24
#